data_AF-K1RQR1-F1
#
_entry.id   AF-K1RQR1-F1
#
_cell.length_a   1.000
_cell.length_b   1.000
_cell.length_c   1.000
_cell.angle_alpha   90.00
_cell.angle_beta   90.00
_cell.angle_gamma   90.00
#
_symmetry.space_group_name_H-M   'P 1'
#
loop_
_entity.id
_entity.type
_entity.pdbx_description
1 polymer ?
#
loop_
_entity_poly.entity_id
_entity_poly.type
_entity_poly.pdbx_seq_one_letter_code
_entity_poly.pdbx_strand_id
1 'polypeptide(L)'
;MSDNCRVSEALYVGLCSYIGTPTEVAVRREMSDMAEMIMKPVHRHKGVIQMESGSHKEGFRFKSSDMDIMFWDTNHKVMTDLSQSSVFDLSKHSIILMEDSDTPPGFVRLQVLTSQRRSEIEFSVVPYNDGMYISCVRWRQVMLTMVSRMKTFNNAKTHGPCANGFIDDIENDFALCFHCSHWSRLTCYWRKRCTLHNWPPNHVFCDILENGCHFVPIGNKISADENELEWRLSFSHAEQKLVYSMNHTQFLCYGLLKIFLKEVINLDIEETFLCSYFVKTTVFWLIQIGHITWCPNNLLDCFWKCFRYLLQCVHRGVFPNFFVPQNNMFASKLSTVKGARSRRCLLEQLNMYYEMGVTCLLKSPTVREMIEPVIYNSFVRMETLLYHIESAANTDSCIRREMFQKGFSEQDIRINYLILRLITVLINQSFTEYETLTLQQCTADVLSVTGFINLSTSSSSDSTNKKVYRSDRLTYNLLKLAVKVGDVSCLLYLAMYFYRTCRYGEALHVSALVRSRLTQPFITVDRERYNKCVAGWSLSKRMKKVWIRDVCLQKDVYYIQELVLEQRAGQDNGCIGFISDSSSSDSDNSESDSKDESKSSTAGKSSQSLFGSQNQLLFPSVQSSSNILGNDLALSDSDSD
;
A
#
# COMPACT_ATOMS: atom_id res chain seq x y z
N MET A 1 -6.19 -39.81 5.17
CA MET A 1 -6.32 -38.57 4.37
C MET A 1 -5.63 -38.82 3.04
N SER A 2 -6.18 -38.35 1.92
CA SER A 2 -5.52 -38.48 0.61
C SER A 2 -4.26 -37.62 0.56
N ASP A 3 -3.28 -37.99 -0.27
CA ASP A 3 -2.03 -37.23 -0.43
C ASP A 3 -2.28 -35.77 -0.83
N ASN A 4 -3.30 -35.51 -1.66
CA ASN A 4 -3.72 -34.15 -2.05
C ASN A 4 -4.22 -33.29 -0.88
N CYS A 5 -4.86 -33.90 0.12
CA CYS A 5 -5.33 -33.20 1.32
C CYS A 5 -4.14 -32.70 2.15
N ARG A 6 -3.12 -33.56 2.33
CA ARG A 6 -1.90 -33.21 3.07
C ARG A 6 -1.11 -32.09 2.38
N VAL A 7 -0.99 -32.15 1.05
CA VAL A 7 -0.35 -31.07 0.27
C VAL A 7 -1.17 -29.78 0.36
N SER A 8 -2.50 -29.85 0.37
CA SER A 8 -3.35 -28.66 0.52
C SER A 8 -3.17 -27.97 1.88
N GLU A 9 -3.07 -28.75 2.96
CA GLU A 9 -2.78 -28.22 4.30
C GLU A 9 -1.38 -27.62 4.38
N ALA A 10 -0.38 -28.28 3.79
CA ALA A 10 0.98 -27.76 3.71
C ALA A 10 1.05 -26.42 2.96
N LEU A 11 0.39 -26.35 1.80
CA LEU A 11 0.24 -25.11 1.04
C LEU A 11 -0.46 -24.04 1.87
N TYR A 12 -1.56 -24.35 2.54
CA TYR A 12 -2.29 -23.36 3.33
C TYR A 12 -1.42 -22.76 4.42
N VAL A 13 -0.73 -23.59 5.21
CA VAL A 13 0.15 -23.13 6.29
C VAL A 13 1.36 -22.35 5.75
N GLY A 14 2.02 -22.88 4.72
CA GLY A 14 3.16 -22.22 4.08
C GLY A 14 2.78 -20.87 3.48
N LEU A 15 1.63 -20.79 2.81
CA LEU A 15 1.14 -19.54 2.23
C LEU A 15 0.66 -18.56 3.31
N CYS A 16 0.08 -19.00 4.43
CA CYS A 16 -0.18 -18.11 5.57
C CYS A 16 1.12 -17.47 6.09
N SER A 17 2.21 -18.25 6.18
CA SER A 17 3.52 -17.72 6.58
C SER A 17 4.10 -16.73 5.57
N TYR A 18 3.98 -17.03 4.27
CA TYR A 18 4.58 -16.23 3.21
C TYR A 18 3.75 -15.00 2.80
N ILE A 19 2.45 -15.18 2.59
CA ILE A 19 1.51 -14.13 2.16
C ILE A 19 0.96 -13.37 3.38
N GLY A 20 0.68 -14.06 4.47
CA GLY A 20 0.07 -13.52 5.67
C GLY A 20 -1.22 -14.25 6.04
N THR A 21 -1.49 -14.28 7.34
CA THR A 21 -2.71 -14.82 7.97
C THR A 21 -3.96 -14.01 7.65
N PRO A 22 -5.17 -14.53 7.97
CA PRO A 22 -6.39 -13.72 7.92
C PRO A 22 -6.26 -12.40 8.70
N THR A 23 -5.67 -12.46 9.89
CA THR A 23 -5.45 -11.30 10.77
C THR A 23 -4.51 -10.29 10.14
N GLU A 24 -3.35 -10.71 9.63
CA GLU A 24 -2.39 -9.78 9.00
C GLU A 24 -2.95 -9.16 7.72
N VAL A 25 -3.71 -9.91 6.93
CA VAL A 25 -4.38 -9.38 5.74
C VAL A 25 -5.45 -8.36 6.14
N ALA A 26 -6.23 -8.62 7.20
CA ALA A 26 -7.19 -7.65 7.73
C ALA A 26 -6.51 -6.36 8.21
N VAL A 27 -5.43 -6.46 8.99
CA VAL A 27 -4.59 -5.32 9.42
C VAL A 27 -4.20 -4.45 8.22
N ARG A 28 -3.62 -5.04 7.18
CA ARG A 28 -3.14 -4.31 5.99
C ARG A 28 -4.27 -3.55 5.29
N ARG A 29 -5.42 -4.20 5.13
CA ARG A 29 -6.60 -3.66 4.43
C ARG A 29 -7.27 -2.54 5.22
N GLU A 30 -7.66 -2.83 6.46
CA GLU A 30 -8.39 -1.89 7.32
C GLU A 30 -7.56 -0.63 7.59
N MET A 31 -6.28 -0.80 7.90
CA MET A 31 -5.43 0.37 8.12
C MET A 31 -5.25 1.19 6.84
N SER A 32 -5.19 0.58 5.65
CA SER A 32 -5.04 1.33 4.39
C SER A 32 -6.31 2.10 4.06
N ASP A 33 -7.48 1.48 4.24
CA ASP A 33 -8.79 2.15 4.06
C ASP A 33 -8.99 3.28 5.06
N MET A 34 -8.61 3.08 6.33
CA MET A 34 -8.66 4.13 7.34
C MET A 34 -7.76 5.31 6.98
N ALA A 35 -6.54 5.04 6.49
CA ALA A 35 -5.63 6.09 6.06
C ALA A 35 -6.17 6.90 4.88
N GLU A 36 -6.72 6.22 3.87
CA GLU A 36 -7.37 6.86 2.73
C GLU A 36 -8.59 7.70 3.17
N MET A 37 -9.39 7.21 4.12
CA MET A 37 -10.52 7.95 4.67
C MET A 37 -10.08 9.22 5.39
N ILE A 38 -9.03 9.14 6.23
CA ILE A 38 -8.50 10.29 6.97
C ILE A 38 -7.99 11.37 6.01
N MET A 39 -7.44 10.99 4.85
CA MET A 39 -6.91 11.92 3.85
C MET A 39 -7.97 12.56 2.93
N LYS A 40 -9.23 12.10 2.98
CA LYS A 40 -10.33 12.68 2.16
C LYS A 40 -10.46 14.21 2.24
N PRO A 41 -10.34 14.88 3.41
CA PRO A 41 -10.40 16.35 3.48
C PRO A 41 -9.25 17.01 2.72
N VAL A 42 -8.05 16.40 2.76
CA VAL A 42 -6.86 16.88 2.04
C VAL A 42 -7.07 16.77 0.54
N HIS A 43 -7.56 15.62 0.08
CA HIS A 43 -7.91 15.39 -1.33
C HIS A 43 -8.92 16.42 -1.85
N ARG A 44 -10.00 16.66 -1.10
CA ARG A 44 -11.00 17.69 -1.44
C ARG A 44 -10.41 19.10 -1.48
N HIS A 45 -9.51 19.42 -0.54
CA HIS A 45 -8.85 20.73 -0.52
C HIS A 45 -7.90 20.91 -1.70
N LYS A 46 -7.13 19.89 -2.06
CA LYS A 46 -6.23 19.88 -3.23
C LYS A 46 -7.00 19.78 -4.56
N GLY A 47 -8.29 19.45 -4.54
CA GLY A 47 -9.14 19.29 -5.71
C GLY A 47 -8.90 17.98 -6.49
N VAL A 48 -8.06 17.09 -5.97
CA VAL A 48 -7.66 15.82 -6.60
C VAL A 48 -7.87 14.69 -5.59
N ILE A 49 -8.53 13.62 -6.02
CA ILE A 49 -8.66 12.40 -5.24
C ILE A 49 -7.53 11.44 -5.61
N GLN A 50 -6.95 10.82 -4.59
CA GLN A 50 -5.98 9.74 -4.71
C GLN A 50 -6.59 8.46 -4.15
N MET A 51 -6.32 7.33 -4.79
CA MET A 51 -6.71 6.00 -4.36
C MET A 51 -5.58 5.01 -4.62
N GLU A 52 -5.17 4.28 -3.59
CA GLU A 52 -4.30 3.12 -3.74
C GLU A 52 -5.09 1.94 -4.33
N SER A 53 -4.43 1.14 -5.17
CA SER A 53 -5.04 -0.04 -5.77
C SER A 53 -4.03 -1.19 -5.90
N GLY A 54 -4.40 -2.24 -6.63
CA GLY A 54 -3.49 -3.33 -6.96
C GLY A 54 -3.11 -4.23 -5.78
N SER A 55 -2.00 -4.96 -5.97
CA SER A 55 -1.62 -6.08 -5.10
C SER A 55 -1.40 -5.66 -3.65
N HIS A 56 -0.78 -4.49 -3.46
CA HIS A 56 -0.47 -3.99 -2.13
C HIS A 56 -1.75 -3.61 -1.36
N LYS A 57 -2.66 -2.85 -1.99
CA LYS A 57 -3.97 -2.49 -1.40
C LYS A 57 -4.85 -3.71 -1.14
N GLU A 58 -4.72 -4.77 -1.94
CA GLU A 58 -5.41 -6.05 -1.77
C GLU A 58 -4.92 -6.86 -0.55
N GLY A 59 -3.75 -6.51 0.03
CA GLY A 59 -3.18 -7.13 1.23
C GLY A 59 -1.94 -7.99 0.98
N PHE A 60 -1.42 -8.07 -0.25
CA PHE A 60 -0.18 -8.78 -0.55
C PHE A 60 1.06 -7.92 -0.23
N ARG A 61 2.17 -8.58 0.14
CA ARG A 61 3.48 -7.94 0.37
C ARG A 61 4.60 -8.70 -0.35
N PHE A 62 4.37 -9.08 -1.61
CA PHE A 62 5.42 -9.73 -2.41
C PHE A 62 6.57 -8.74 -2.67
N LYS A 63 7.81 -9.22 -2.64
CA LYS A 63 9.01 -8.35 -2.82
C LYS A 63 9.03 -7.57 -4.13
N SER A 64 8.40 -8.11 -5.19
CA SER A 64 8.32 -7.45 -6.50
C SER A 64 6.96 -6.81 -6.76
N SER A 65 6.16 -6.57 -5.72
CA SER A 65 4.90 -5.84 -5.90
C SER A 65 5.20 -4.36 -5.98
N ASP A 66 4.76 -3.77 -7.08
CA ASP A 66 4.59 -2.36 -7.30
C ASP A 66 3.49 -1.75 -6.42
N MET A 67 3.54 -0.43 -6.30
CA MET A 67 2.49 0.39 -5.70
C MET A 67 1.67 1.05 -6.81
N ASP A 68 0.41 0.62 -6.96
CA ASP A 68 -0.52 1.20 -7.93
C ASP A 68 -1.33 2.34 -7.32
N ILE A 69 -1.21 3.56 -7.85
CA ILE A 69 -1.93 4.74 -7.36
C ILE A 69 -2.70 5.40 -8.50
N MET A 70 -3.99 5.64 -8.27
CA MET A 70 -4.87 6.34 -9.20
C MET A 70 -5.18 7.75 -8.69
N PHE A 71 -5.16 8.72 -9.60
CA PHE A 71 -5.55 10.10 -9.35
C PHE A 71 -6.65 10.56 -10.29
N TRP A 72 -7.58 11.37 -9.80
CA TRP A 72 -8.54 12.07 -10.65
C TRP A 72 -8.96 13.40 -10.06
N ASP A 73 -9.25 14.37 -10.94
CA ASP A 73 -9.68 15.70 -10.51
C ASP A 73 -11.16 15.71 -10.15
N THR A 74 -11.49 16.34 -9.04
CA THR A 74 -12.88 16.48 -8.56
C THR A 74 -13.73 17.42 -9.41
N ASN A 75 -13.10 18.30 -10.20
CA ASN A 75 -13.80 19.26 -11.06
C ASN A 75 -14.10 18.74 -12.45
N HIS A 76 -13.55 17.58 -12.83
CA HIS A 76 -13.87 16.91 -14.08
C HIS A 76 -15.07 15.99 -13.85
N LYS A 77 -16.20 16.28 -14.52
CA LYS A 77 -17.44 15.52 -14.38
C LYS A 77 -17.69 14.74 -15.66
N VAL A 78 -17.50 13.41 -15.57
CA VAL A 78 -17.81 12.50 -16.67
C VAL A 78 -19.27 12.06 -16.57
N MET A 79 -20.00 12.21 -17.68
CA MET A 79 -21.40 11.83 -17.82
C MET A 79 -21.55 10.70 -18.83
N THR A 80 -22.55 9.86 -18.64
CA THR A 80 -22.91 8.81 -19.61
C THR A 80 -24.10 9.20 -20.50
N ASP A 81 -24.82 10.27 -20.13
CA ASP A 81 -25.99 10.78 -20.84
C ASP A 81 -26.07 12.31 -20.68
N LEU A 82 -26.49 13.02 -21.74
CA LEU A 82 -26.60 14.48 -21.74
C LEU A 82 -27.64 15.01 -20.75
N SER A 83 -28.65 14.21 -20.37
CA SER A 83 -29.65 14.59 -19.37
C SER A 83 -29.02 14.86 -17.98
N GLN A 84 -27.84 14.30 -17.71
CA GLN A 84 -27.11 14.46 -16.45
C GLN A 84 -26.47 15.85 -16.31
N SER A 85 -26.37 16.62 -17.39
CA SER A 85 -25.70 17.93 -17.42
C SER A 85 -26.33 18.98 -16.48
N SER A 86 -27.63 18.88 -16.24
CA SER A 86 -28.39 19.81 -15.38
C SER A 86 -27.96 19.80 -13.90
N VAL A 87 -27.26 18.75 -13.45
CA VAL A 87 -26.83 18.59 -12.06
C VAL A 87 -25.52 19.36 -11.76
N PHE A 88 -24.77 19.77 -12.79
CA PHE A 88 -23.44 20.33 -12.62
C PHE A 88 -23.38 21.84 -12.79
N ASP A 89 -22.66 22.48 -11.85
CA ASP A 89 -22.31 23.90 -11.96
C ASP A 89 -21.29 24.10 -13.08
N LEU A 90 -21.75 24.53 -14.25
CA LEU A 90 -20.93 24.80 -15.43
C LEU A 90 -19.91 25.91 -15.20
N SER A 91 -20.01 26.72 -14.14
CA SER A 91 -19.01 27.75 -13.80
C SER A 91 -17.79 27.19 -13.07
N LYS A 92 -17.90 25.98 -12.51
CA LYS A 92 -16.84 25.31 -11.72
C LYS A 92 -16.33 24.03 -12.33
N HIS A 93 -17.16 23.33 -13.09
CA HIS A 93 -16.85 21.99 -13.58
C HIS A 93 -16.50 21.98 -15.08
N SER A 94 -15.57 21.10 -15.46
CA SER A 94 -15.38 20.68 -16.84
C SER A 94 -16.29 19.49 -17.10
N ILE A 95 -17.16 19.59 -18.10
CA ILE A 95 -18.11 18.52 -18.44
C ILE A 95 -17.55 17.67 -19.58
N ILE A 96 -17.49 16.36 -19.35
CA ILE A 96 -16.95 15.38 -20.28
C ILE A 96 -18.04 14.35 -20.55
N LEU A 97 -18.39 14.13 -21.81
CA LEU A 97 -19.29 13.07 -22.23
C LEU A 97 -18.48 11.82 -22.55
N MET A 98 -18.86 10.71 -21.91
CA MET A 98 -18.37 9.39 -22.26
C MET A 98 -19.21 8.84 -23.43
N GLU A 99 -18.56 8.54 -24.54
CA GLU A 99 -19.16 7.86 -25.67
C GLU A 99 -18.69 6.40 -25.71
N ASP A 100 -19.62 5.47 -25.57
CA ASP A 100 -19.39 4.02 -25.65
C ASP A 100 -20.02 3.39 -26.91
N SER A 101 -20.43 4.23 -27.87
CA SER A 101 -20.94 3.82 -29.18
C SER A 101 -19.79 3.79 -30.19
N ASP A 102 -19.76 2.77 -31.05
CA ASP A 102 -18.71 2.57 -32.07
C ASP A 102 -17.28 2.58 -31.50
N THR A 103 -17.10 1.97 -30.32
CA THR A 103 -15.79 1.68 -29.73
C THR A 103 -15.63 0.18 -29.47
N PRO A 104 -14.40 -0.36 -29.46
CA PRO A 104 -14.16 -1.74 -29.07
C PRO A 104 -14.67 -2.02 -27.63
N PRO A 105 -15.16 -3.24 -27.32
CA PRO A 105 -15.59 -3.58 -25.97
C PRO A 105 -14.51 -3.30 -24.92
N GLY A 106 -14.87 -2.55 -23.88
CA GLY A 106 -13.94 -2.15 -22.81
C GLY A 106 -13.26 -0.80 -23.04
N PHE A 107 -13.50 -0.15 -24.18
CA PHE A 107 -12.98 1.18 -24.50
C PHE A 107 -14.10 2.17 -24.77
N VAL A 108 -13.82 3.45 -24.52
CA VAL A 108 -14.73 4.58 -24.73
C VAL A 108 -13.99 5.77 -25.33
N ARG A 109 -14.71 6.76 -25.85
CA ARG A 109 -14.17 8.09 -26.19
C ARG A 109 -14.65 9.12 -25.16
N LEU A 110 -13.84 10.15 -24.91
CA LEU A 110 -14.16 11.21 -23.95
C LEU A 110 -14.24 12.56 -24.67
N GLN A 111 -15.45 13.07 -24.89
CA GLN A 111 -15.72 14.34 -25.54
C GLN A 111 -15.83 15.47 -24.50
N VAL A 112 -15.17 16.60 -24.71
CA VAL A 112 -15.26 17.78 -23.84
C VAL A 112 -16.38 18.69 -24.34
N LEU A 113 -17.36 18.99 -23.47
CA LEU A 113 -18.54 19.78 -23.82
C LEU A 113 -18.45 21.25 -23.36
N THR A 114 -17.56 21.57 -22.42
CA THR A 114 -17.37 22.92 -21.89
C THR A 114 -16.07 23.54 -22.38
N SER A 115 -16.00 24.88 -22.37
CA SER A 115 -14.72 25.58 -22.59
C SER A 115 -13.66 25.04 -21.64
N GLN A 116 -12.47 24.77 -22.19
CA GLN A 116 -11.34 24.20 -21.47
C GLN A 116 -10.87 25.24 -20.45
N ARG A 117 -10.81 24.86 -19.16
CA ARG A 117 -10.40 25.75 -18.06
C ARG A 117 -9.04 25.42 -17.47
N ARG A 118 -8.50 24.27 -17.83
CA ARG A 118 -7.26 23.72 -17.28
C ARG A 118 -6.31 23.43 -18.40
N SER A 119 -5.06 23.84 -18.22
CA SER A 119 -4.00 23.69 -19.22
C SER A 119 -3.75 22.23 -19.58
N GLU A 120 -3.95 21.30 -18.64
CA GLU A 120 -3.78 19.86 -18.87
C GLU A 120 -4.85 19.32 -19.85
N ILE A 121 -6.11 19.76 -19.71
CA ILE A 121 -7.19 19.41 -20.65
C ILE A 121 -6.92 20.09 -21.99
N GLU A 122 -6.65 21.39 -22.00
CA GLU A 122 -6.39 22.14 -23.22
C GLU A 122 -5.28 21.51 -24.07
N PHE A 123 -4.16 21.14 -23.43
CA PHE A 123 -3.06 20.43 -24.08
C PHE A 123 -3.48 19.08 -24.68
N SER A 124 -4.37 18.37 -23.98
CA SER A 124 -4.72 16.99 -24.31
C SER A 124 -5.88 16.85 -25.28
N VAL A 125 -6.59 17.93 -25.60
CA VAL A 125 -7.75 17.88 -26.48
C VAL A 125 -7.34 17.93 -27.97
N VAL A 126 -8.02 17.13 -28.78
CA VAL A 126 -7.87 17.04 -30.23
C VAL A 126 -9.24 17.13 -30.92
N PRO A 127 -9.33 17.79 -32.08
CA PRO A 127 -10.54 17.77 -32.89
C PRO A 127 -10.72 16.39 -33.53
N TYR A 128 -11.94 15.85 -33.49
CA TYR A 128 -12.32 14.64 -34.19
C TYR A 128 -13.79 14.72 -34.59
N ASN A 129 -14.07 14.57 -35.89
CA ASN A 129 -15.36 14.94 -36.50
C ASN A 129 -15.76 16.37 -36.10
N ASP A 130 -17.00 16.56 -35.64
CA ASP A 130 -17.55 17.85 -35.20
C ASP A 130 -17.36 18.11 -33.69
N GLY A 131 -16.50 17.33 -33.02
CA GLY A 131 -16.32 17.36 -31.57
C GLY A 131 -14.87 17.54 -31.11
N MET A 132 -14.72 17.83 -29.82
CA MET A 132 -13.42 17.98 -29.16
C MET A 132 -13.22 16.82 -28.18
N TYR A 133 -12.19 16.01 -28.37
CA TYR A 133 -11.96 14.77 -27.62
C TYR A 133 -10.63 14.80 -26.89
N ILE A 134 -10.56 14.11 -25.74
CA ILE A 134 -9.33 14.03 -24.95
C ILE A 134 -8.46 12.89 -25.48
N SER A 135 -7.26 13.20 -25.97
CA SER A 135 -6.25 12.21 -26.38
C SER A 135 -5.66 11.52 -25.16
N CYS A 136 -5.76 10.19 -25.10
CA CYS A 136 -5.19 9.38 -24.04
C CYS A 136 -3.65 9.42 -24.05
N VAL A 137 -3.03 9.54 -25.23
CA VAL A 137 -1.58 9.66 -25.39
C VAL A 137 -1.08 10.99 -24.79
N ARG A 138 -1.73 12.11 -25.14
CA ARG A 138 -1.37 13.42 -24.59
C ARG A 138 -1.63 13.49 -23.09
N TRP A 139 -2.72 12.89 -22.62
CA TRP A 139 -3.04 12.85 -21.20
C TRP A 139 -2.03 12.03 -20.38
N ARG A 140 -1.55 10.88 -20.89
CA ARG A 140 -0.45 10.14 -20.25
C ARG A 140 0.80 11.00 -20.13
N GLN A 141 1.10 11.79 -21.17
CA GLN A 141 2.27 12.66 -21.16
C GLN A 141 2.20 13.71 -20.04
N VAL A 142 1.01 14.23 -19.72
CA VAL A 142 0.80 15.11 -18.56
C VAL A 142 1.28 14.42 -17.28
N MET A 143 0.84 13.18 -17.04
CA MET A 143 1.21 12.46 -15.83
C MET A 143 2.71 12.15 -15.78
N LEU A 144 3.29 11.72 -16.91
CA LEU A 144 4.74 11.49 -17.01
C LEU A 144 5.52 12.77 -16.68
N THR A 145 5.13 13.90 -17.26
CA THR A 145 5.77 15.19 -16.98
C THR A 145 5.62 15.62 -15.52
N MET A 146 4.50 15.33 -14.86
CA MET A 146 4.33 15.58 -13.43
C MET A 146 5.29 14.75 -12.59
N VAL A 147 5.36 13.43 -12.83
CA VAL A 147 6.26 12.52 -12.10
C VAL A 147 7.73 12.88 -12.35
N SER A 148 8.14 13.14 -13.60
CA SER A 148 9.52 13.51 -13.94
C SER A 148 9.99 14.82 -13.30
N ARG A 149 9.08 15.71 -12.88
CA ARG A 149 9.43 16.98 -12.21
C ARG A 149 9.59 16.83 -10.70
N MET A 150 9.09 15.74 -10.13
CA MET A 150 9.20 15.46 -8.70
C MET A 150 10.57 14.84 -8.42
N LYS A 151 11.40 15.53 -7.62
CA LYS A 151 12.77 15.09 -7.28
C LYS A 151 12.82 13.74 -6.53
N THR A 152 11.71 13.34 -5.92
CA THR A 152 11.57 12.10 -5.16
C THR A 152 11.59 10.86 -6.07
N PHE A 153 11.27 11.01 -7.36
CA PHE A 153 11.15 9.89 -8.28
C PHE A 153 12.33 9.83 -9.24
N ASN A 154 12.93 8.65 -9.32
CA ASN A 154 13.96 8.34 -10.30
C ASN A 154 13.38 7.53 -11.47
N ASN A 155 14.03 7.65 -12.64
CA ASN A 155 13.76 6.83 -13.83
C ASN A 155 12.31 6.85 -14.33
N ALA A 156 11.65 8.01 -14.24
CA ALA A 156 10.27 8.17 -14.66
C ALA A 156 10.06 7.78 -16.15
N LYS A 157 9.13 6.87 -16.42
CA LYS A 157 8.83 6.37 -17.78
C LYS A 157 7.36 6.01 -17.93
N THR A 158 6.88 5.90 -19.17
CA THR A 158 5.52 5.39 -19.41
C THR A 158 5.48 3.88 -19.22
N HIS A 159 4.50 3.37 -18.47
CA HIS A 159 4.21 1.94 -18.31
C HIS A 159 2.70 1.69 -18.44
N GLY A 160 2.28 1.17 -19.60
CA GLY A 160 0.85 1.00 -19.89
C GLY A 160 0.07 2.32 -19.77
N PRO A 161 -1.01 2.39 -18.97
CA PRO A 161 -1.74 3.65 -18.72
C PRO A 161 -1.05 4.58 -17.70
N CYS A 162 0.05 4.14 -17.09
CA CYS A 162 0.67 4.80 -15.94
C CYS A 162 1.94 5.55 -16.34
N ALA A 163 2.29 6.56 -15.54
CA ALA A 163 3.67 6.97 -15.37
C ALA A 163 4.27 6.14 -14.23
N ASN A 164 5.33 5.42 -14.54
CA ASN A 164 6.09 4.61 -13.62
C ASN A 164 7.27 5.43 -13.06
N GLY A 165 7.60 5.22 -11.79
CA GLY A 165 8.78 5.80 -11.16
C GLY A 165 9.18 5.04 -9.89
N PHE A 166 10.39 5.26 -9.42
CA PHE A 166 10.93 4.60 -8.23
C PHE A 166 11.08 5.60 -7.08
N ILE A 167 10.56 5.24 -5.91
CA ILE A 167 10.92 5.86 -4.62
C ILE A 167 11.76 4.81 -3.91
N ASP A 168 13.01 5.14 -3.62
CA ASP A 168 14.01 4.17 -3.17
C ASP A 168 14.05 2.97 -4.15
N ASP A 169 13.87 1.75 -3.64
CA ASP A 169 13.81 0.52 -4.43
C ASP A 169 12.37 0.04 -4.73
N ILE A 170 11.36 0.87 -4.45
CA ILE A 170 9.94 0.52 -4.63
C ILE A 170 9.43 1.13 -5.94
N GLU A 171 8.99 0.27 -6.85
CA GLU A 171 8.33 0.64 -8.09
C GLU A 171 6.92 1.19 -7.80
N ASN A 172 6.60 2.35 -8.36
CA ASN A 172 5.31 3.01 -8.22
C ASN A 172 4.71 3.30 -9.60
N ASP A 173 3.48 2.85 -9.81
CA ASP A 173 2.71 3.08 -11.03
C ASP A 173 1.59 4.09 -10.76
N PHE A 174 1.66 5.23 -11.43
CA PHE A 174 0.73 6.33 -11.23
C PHE A 174 -0.17 6.53 -12.45
N ALA A 175 -1.48 6.35 -12.28
CA ALA A 175 -2.48 6.56 -13.31
C ALA A 175 -3.29 7.84 -13.07
N LEU A 176 -3.17 8.83 -13.97
CA LEU A 176 -4.07 9.98 -14.00
C LEU A 176 -5.31 9.62 -14.83
N CYS A 177 -6.43 9.42 -14.15
CA CYS A 177 -7.66 8.89 -14.72
C CYS A 177 -8.82 9.87 -14.59
N PHE A 178 -9.94 9.54 -15.23
CA PHE A 178 -11.23 10.19 -14.98
C PHE A 178 -12.15 9.25 -14.20
N HIS A 179 -13.00 9.82 -13.34
CA HIS A 179 -14.03 9.10 -12.59
C HIS A 179 -15.42 9.40 -13.16
N CYS A 180 -16.25 8.37 -13.28
CA CYS A 180 -17.69 8.52 -13.47
C CYS A 180 -18.42 7.74 -12.39
N SER A 181 -19.35 8.40 -11.69
CA SER A 181 -20.23 7.78 -10.71
C SER A 181 -21.26 6.83 -11.32
N HIS A 182 -21.42 6.85 -12.65
CA HIS A 182 -22.35 6.01 -13.38
C HIS A 182 -21.62 4.92 -14.16
N TRP A 183 -22.26 3.77 -14.26
CA TRP A 183 -21.71 2.63 -14.96
C TRP A 183 -22.16 2.60 -16.42
N SER A 184 -21.21 2.48 -17.36
CA SER A 184 -21.47 2.32 -18.79
C SER A 184 -22.39 1.13 -19.11
N ARG A 185 -23.14 1.23 -20.21
CA ARG A 185 -23.99 0.14 -20.75
C ARG A 185 -23.19 -1.11 -21.07
N LEU A 186 -21.89 -0.98 -21.36
CA LEU A 186 -20.98 -2.10 -21.62
C LEU A 186 -20.92 -3.11 -20.45
N THR A 187 -21.30 -2.70 -19.25
CA THR A 187 -21.27 -3.53 -18.03
C THR A 187 -22.59 -4.23 -17.72
N CYS A 188 -23.61 -4.09 -18.57
CA CYS A 188 -24.95 -4.64 -18.29
C CYS A 188 -24.96 -6.17 -18.11
N TYR A 189 -24.11 -6.88 -18.85
CA TYR A 189 -23.96 -8.33 -18.72
C TYR A 189 -23.39 -8.75 -17.37
N TRP A 190 -22.40 -8.00 -16.87
CA TRP A 190 -21.84 -8.25 -15.54
C TRP A 190 -22.91 -8.11 -14.46
N ARG A 191 -23.73 -7.05 -14.49
CA ARG A 191 -24.81 -6.85 -13.52
C ARG A 191 -25.82 -7.99 -13.53
N LYS A 192 -26.31 -8.38 -14.72
CA LYS A 192 -27.24 -9.50 -14.88
C LYS A 192 -26.65 -10.81 -14.35
N ARG A 193 -25.37 -11.06 -14.63
CA ARG A 193 -24.65 -12.26 -14.16
C ARG A 193 -24.50 -12.27 -12.64
N CYS A 194 -24.17 -11.14 -12.01
CA CYS A 194 -24.10 -11.04 -10.56
C CYS A 194 -25.44 -11.35 -9.88
N THR A 195 -26.55 -10.83 -10.42
CA THR A 195 -27.90 -11.15 -9.93
C THR A 195 -28.23 -12.64 -10.09
N LEU A 196 -27.88 -13.24 -11.24
CA LEU A 196 -28.14 -14.65 -11.53
C LEU A 196 -27.40 -15.60 -10.57
N HIS A 197 -26.12 -15.31 -10.30
CA HIS A 197 -25.26 -16.17 -9.47
C HIS A 197 -25.23 -15.77 -7.99
N ASN A 198 -25.92 -14.69 -7.60
CA ASN A 198 -25.92 -14.14 -6.26
C ASN A 198 -24.50 -13.93 -5.69
N TRP A 199 -23.58 -13.47 -6.54
CA TRP A 199 -22.21 -13.14 -6.17
C TRP A 199 -21.71 -11.92 -6.95
N PRO A 200 -21.10 -10.92 -6.28
CA PRO A 200 -20.71 -10.90 -4.86
C PRO A 200 -21.91 -10.73 -3.91
N PRO A 201 -21.74 -10.82 -2.58
CA PRO A 201 -22.80 -10.50 -1.62
C PRO A 201 -23.45 -9.15 -1.90
N ASN A 202 -24.75 -9.03 -1.69
CA ASN A 202 -25.53 -7.84 -2.11
C ASN A 202 -24.96 -6.51 -1.61
N HIS A 203 -24.45 -6.43 -0.37
CA HIS A 203 -23.85 -5.20 0.13
C HIS A 203 -22.58 -4.79 -0.65
N VAL A 204 -21.74 -5.76 -1.05
CA VAL A 204 -20.57 -5.53 -1.91
C VAL A 204 -21.02 -5.13 -3.31
N PHE A 205 -22.06 -5.78 -3.85
CA PHE A 205 -22.61 -5.44 -5.16
C PHE A 205 -23.14 -4.00 -5.21
N CYS A 206 -23.90 -3.58 -4.20
CA CYS A 206 -24.40 -2.21 -4.09
C CYS A 206 -23.26 -1.20 -3.94
N ASP A 207 -22.29 -1.45 -3.05
CA ASP A 207 -21.12 -0.59 -2.85
C ASP A 207 -20.32 -0.41 -4.17
N ILE A 208 -20.11 -1.50 -4.92
CA ILE A 208 -19.48 -1.43 -6.25
C ILE A 208 -20.27 -0.53 -7.20
N LEU A 209 -21.61 -0.66 -7.23
CA LEU A 209 -22.45 0.15 -8.12
C LEU A 209 -22.44 1.64 -7.74
N GLU A 210 -22.44 1.96 -6.45
CA GLU A 210 -22.44 3.33 -5.92
C GLU A 210 -21.15 4.10 -6.24
N ASN A 211 -20.01 3.41 -6.32
CA ASN A 211 -18.71 4.03 -6.57
C ASN A 211 -18.38 4.27 -8.05
N GLY A 212 -19.16 3.72 -8.98
CA GLY A 212 -18.97 3.93 -10.42
C GLY A 212 -17.74 3.23 -11.01
N CYS A 213 -17.13 3.83 -12.03
CA CYS A 213 -15.92 3.31 -12.67
C CYS A 213 -14.94 4.43 -13.09
N HIS A 214 -13.76 4.03 -13.56
CA HIS A 214 -12.70 4.94 -13.98
C HIS A 214 -12.32 4.73 -15.45
N PHE A 215 -11.69 5.74 -16.05
CA PHE A 215 -11.16 5.68 -17.40
C PHE A 215 -9.67 5.97 -17.37
N VAL A 216 -8.86 5.00 -17.76
CA VAL A 216 -7.40 5.10 -17.75
C VAL A 216 -6.90 5.38 -19.17
N PRO A 217 -5.82 6.18 -19.31
CA PRO A 217 -5.40 6.71 -20.60
C PRO A 217 -4.60 5.67 -21.38
N ILE A 218 -5.29 4.67 -21.93
CA ILE A 218 -4.73 3.70 -22.86
C ILE A 218 -5.79 3.30 -23.89
N GLY A 219 -5.46 3.46 -25.16
CA GLY A 219 -6.29 3.13 -26.31
C GLY A 219 -6.16 1.67 -26.70
N ASN A 220 -7.12 1.18 -27.51
CA ASN A 220 -6.97 -0.13 -28.10
C ASN A 220 -5.80 -0.12 -29.09
N LYS A 221 -5.08 -1.23 -29.15
CA LYS A 221 -3.96 -1.39 -30.09
C LYS A 221 -4.39 -2.23 -31.28
N ILE A 222 -4.32 -1.66 -32.47
CA ILE A 222 -4.54 -2.37 -33.73
C ILE A 222 -3.22 -2.35 -34.49
N SER A 223 -2.67 -3.53 -34.79
CA SER A 223 -1.37 -3.65 -35.50
C SER A 223 -0.21 -2.88 -34.86
N ALA A 224 -0.19 -2.81 -33.52
CA ALA A 224 0.75 -2.09 -32.66
C ALA A 224 0.54 -0.58 -32.51
N ASP A 225 -0.28 0.05 -33.36
CA ASP A 225 -0.65 1.46 -33.21
C ASP A 225 -1.80 1.61 -32.21
N GLU A 226 -1.64 2.54 -31.28
CA GLU A 226 -2.62 2.85 -30.26
C GLU A 226 -3.60 3.92 -30.77
N ASN A 227 -4.90 3.67 -30.62
CA ASN A 227 -5.90 4.68 -30.91
C ASN A 227 -5.90 5.76 -29.81
N GLU A 228 -5.39 6.95 -30.12
CA GLU A 228 -5.25 8.03 -29.14
C GLU A 228 -6.59 8.57 -28.61
N LEU A 229 -7.70 8.37 -29.33
CA LEU A 229 -9.02 8.86 -28.91
C LEU A 229 -9.70 7.95 -27.89
N GLU A 230 -9.21 6.71 -27.76
CA GLU A 230 -9.82 5.69 -26.93
C GLU A 230 -9.22 5.66 -25.52
N TRP A 231 -10.10 5.40 -24.56
CA TRP A 231 -9.79 5.25 -23.15
C TRP A 231 -10.31 3.92 -22.65
N ARG A 232 -9.49 3.20 -21.87
CA ARG A 232 -9.89 1.90 -21.33
C ARG A 232 -10.68 2.08 -20.04
N LEU A 233 -11.79 1.35 -19.91
CA LEU A 233 -12.51 1.20 -18.65
C LEU A 233 -11.61 0.52 -17.61
N SER A 234 -11.56 1.09 -16.41
CA SER A 234 -10.88 0.54 -15.26
C SER A 234 -11.86 0.31 -14.11
N PHE A 235 -11.77 -0.89 -13.54
CA PHE A 235 -12.60 -1.35 -12.43
C PHE A 235 -11.75 -1.59 -11.17
N SER A 236 -10.56 -0.98 -11.04
CA SER A 236 -9.63 -1.23 -9.93
C SER A 236 -10.29 -1.15 -8.54
N HIS A 237 -11.15 -0.16 -8.31
CA HIS A 237 -11.89 -0.05 -7.05
C HIS A 237 -12.89 -1.21 -6.85
N ALA A 238 -13.65 -1.55 -7.90
CA ALA A 238 -14.58 -2.68 -7.84
C ALA A 238 -13.85 -4.02 -7.65
N GLU A 239 -12.71 -4.20 -8.31
CA GLU A 239 -11.84 -5.38 -8.16
C GLU A 239 -11.34 -5.52 -6.73
N GLN A 240 -10.88 -4.41 -6.12
CA GLN A 240 -10.46 -4.39 -4.72
C GLN A 240 -11.60 -4.88 -3.80
N LYS A 241 -12.82 -4.35 -3.98
CA LYS A 241 -13.99 -4.77 -3.20
C LYS A 241 -14.31 -6.25 -3.37
N LEU A 242 -14.19 -6.79 -4.59
CA LEU A 242 -14.34 -8.22 -4.84
C LEU A 242 -13.25 -9.04 -4.13
N VAL A 243 -12.00 -8.61 -4.16
CA VAL A 243 -10.88 -9.27 -3.44
C VAL A 243 -11.09 -9.20 -1.93
N TYR A 244 -11.63 -8.11 -1.40
CA TYR A 244 -11.94 -7.97 0.03
C TYR A 244 -13.04 -8.92 0.46
N SER A 245 -13.98 -9.23 -0.43
CA SER A 245 -15.05 -10.19 -0.20
C SER A 245 -14.62 -11.67 -0.28
N MET A 246 -13.37 -11.94 -0.67
CA MET A 246 -12.85 -13.31 -0.72
C MET A 246 -12.68 -13.89 0.69
N ASN A 247 -13.00 -15.17 0.84
CA ASN A 247 -12.52 -15.90 2.00
C ASN A 247 -10.99 -16.11 1.91
N HIS A 248 -10.36 -16.49 3.03
CA HIS A 248 -8.91 -16.55 3.06
C HIS A 248 -8.33 -17.63 2.13
N THR A 249 -8.98 -18.79 1.97
CA THR A 249 -8.53 -19.82 1.01
C THR A 249 -8.54 -19.31 -0.43
N GLN A 250 -9.57 -18.55 -0.85
CA GLN A 250 -9.62 -17.90 -2.16
C GLN A 250 -8.46 -16.92 -2.35
N PHE A 251 -8.19 -16.10 -1.33
CA PHE A 251 -7.08 -15.14 -1.34
C PHE A 251 -5.70 -15.83 -1.42
N LEU A 252 -5.48 -16.90 -0.67
CA LEU A 252 -4.25 -17.69 -0.74
C LEU A 252 -4.11 -18.43 -2.08
N CYS A 253 -5.20 -18.98 -2.63
CA CYS A 253 -5.18 -19.56 -3.97
C CYS A 253 -4.82 -18.51 -5.04
N TYR A 254 -5.36 -17.30 -4.91
CA TYR A 254 -5.01 -16.17 -5.77
C TYR A 254 -3.50 -15.86 -5.67
N GLY A 255 -2.96 -15.79 -4.45
CA GLY A 255 -1.54 -15.59 -4.21
C GLY A 255 -0.66 -16.72 -4.76
N LEU A 256 -1.02 -17.99 -4.55
CA LEU A 256 -0.31 -19.16 -5.08
C LEU A 256 -0.20 -19.11 -6.61
N LEU A 257 -1.29 -18.74 -7.30
CA LEU A 257 -1.27 -18.57 -8.75
C LEU A 257 -0.37 -17.42 -9.19
N LYS A 258 -0.28 -16.33 -8.42
CA LYS A 258 0.66 -15.22 -8.71
C LYS A 258 2.11 -15.65 -8.52
N ILE A 259 2.41 -16.40 -7.46
CA ILE A 259 3.74 -16.97 -7.21
C ILE A 259 4.12 -17.89 -8.38
N PHE A 260 3.25 -18.84 -8.73
CA PHE A 260 3.50 -19.77 -9.83
C PHE A 260 3.63 -19.06 -11.19
N LEU A 261 2.79 -18.04 -11.44
CA LEU A 261 2.90 -17.22 -12.64
C LEU A 261 4.29 -16.59 -12.74
N LYS A 262 4.78 -15.99 -11.65
CA LYS A 262 6.04 -15.27 -11.63
C LYS A 262 7.25 -16.20 -11.69
N GLU A 263 7.29 -17.20 -10.82
CA GLU A 263 8.48 -18.03 -10.60
C GLU A 263 8.59 -19.22 -11.56
N VAL A 264 7.52 -19.55 -12.28
CA VAL A 264 7.50 -20.73 -13.16
C VAL A 264 7.08 -20.37 -14.58
N ILE A 265 5.92 -19.73 -14.76
CA ILE A 265 5.41 -19.45 -16.10
C ILE A 265 6.21 -18.33 -16.79
N ASN A 266 6.45 -17.23 -16.08
CA ASN A 266 7.11 -16.03 -16.59
C ASN A 266 8.61 -15.96 -16.26
N LEU A 267 9.18 -17.02 -15.69
CA LEU A 267 10.61 -17.07 -15.36
C LEU A 267 11.44 -16.84 -16.63
N ASP A 268 12.37 -15.88 -16.56
CA ASP A 268 13.26 -15.49 -17.67
C ASP A 268 12.55 -15.05 -18.96
N ILE A 269 11.28 -14.62 -18.87
CA ILE A 269 10.52 -14.07 -19.99
C ILE A 269 10.45 -12.54 -19.88
N GLU A 270 11.18 -11.84 -20.76
CA GLU A 270 11.16 -10.37 -20.82
C GLU A 270 9.77 -9.79 -21.15
N GLU A 271 9.12 -10.33 -22.20
CA GLU A 271 7.77 -9.90 -22.61
C GLU A 271 6.73 -10.99 -22.32
N THR A 272 6.13 -10.90 -21.14
CA THR A 272 5.18 -11.91 -20.66
C THR A 272 3.84 -11.87 -21.41
N PHE A 273 3.32 -13.06 -21.78
CA PHE A 273 2.00 -13.17 -22.38
C PHE A 273 0.89 -13.05 -21.33
N LEU A 274 1.09 -13.64 -20.15
CA LEU A 274 0.19 -13.54 -18.99
C LEU A 274 0.79 -12.60 -17.93
N CYS A 275 -0.02 -11.69 -17.42
CA CYS A 275 0.25 -10.91 -16.21
C CYS A 275 -0.71 -11.27 -15.07
N SER A 276 -0.50 -10.67 -13.89
CA SER A 276 -1.29 -10.88 -12.67
C SER A 276 -2.78 -10.60 -12.85
N TYR A 277 -3.16 -9.77 -13.82
CA TYR A 277 -4.56 -9.45 -14.12
C TYR A 277 -5.36 -10.66 -14.64
N PHE A 278 -4.74 -11.53 -15.45
CA PHE A 278 -5.39 -12.77 -15.92
C PHE A 278 -5.60 -13.76 -14.78
N VAL A 279 -4.66 -13.81 -13.84
CA VAL A 279 -4.79 -14.63 -12.63
C VAL A 279 -5.95 -14.12 -11.77
N LYS A 280 -6.02 -12.81 -11.50
CA LYS A 280 -7.13 -12.19 -10.75
C LYS A 280 -8.48 -12.49 -11.41
N THR A 281 -8.55 -12.27 -12.73
CA THR A 281 -9.76 -12.51 -13.52
C THR A 281 -10.19 -13.98 -13.50
N THR A 282 -9.25 -14.92 -13.55
CA THR A 282 -9.53 -16.36 -13.41
C THR A 282 -10.20 -16.68 -12.09
N VAL A 283 -9.64 -16.16 -10.99
CA VAL A 283 -10.18 -16.41 -9.65
C VAL A 283 -11.60 -15.84 -9.55
N PHE A 284 -11.86 -14.63 -10.06
CA PHE A 284 -13.22 -14.08 -10.09
C PHE A 284 -14.22 -14.95 -10.87
N TRP A 285 -13.84 -15.45 -12.05
CA TRP A 285 -14.69 -16.37 -12.80
C TRP A 285 -14.96 -17.65 -12.02
N LEU A 286 -13.95 -18.27 -11.41
CA LEU A 286 -14.14 -19.53 -10.70
C LEU A 286 -14.84 -19.39 -9.36
N ILE A 287 -14.73 -18.25 -8.69
CA ILE A 287 -15.56 -17.97 -7.50
C ILE A 287 -17.02 -17.87 -7.91
N GLN A 288 -17.34 -17.12 -8.98
CA GLN A 288 -18.73 -16.87 -9.34
C GLN A 288 -19.42 -18.07 -9.99
N ILE A 289 -18.73 -18.79 -10.90
CA ILE A 289 -19.35 -19.84 -11.72
C ILE A 289 -18.61 -21.19 -11.70
N GLY A 290 -17.50 -21.30 -10.97
CA GLY A 290 -16.63 -22.49 -11.02
C GLY A 290 -17.11 -23.69 -10.20
N HIS A 291 -18.19 -23.55 -9.42
CA HIS A 291 -18.73 -24.59 -8.53
C HIS A 291 -17.61 -25.25 -7.68
N ILE A 292 -16.91 -24.44 -6.89
CA ILE A 292 -15.77 -24.85 -6.05
C ILE A 292 -16.12 -24.57 -4.59
N THR A 293 -15.94 -25.58 -3.74
CA THR A 293 -15.84 -25.35 -2.29
C THR A 293 -14.44 -24.85 -2.01
N TRP A 294 -14.31 -23.70 -1.36
CA TRP A 294 -13.00 -23.10 -1.06
C TRP A 294 -12.68 -23.33 0.42
N CYS A 295 -11.86 -24.33 0.75
CA CYS A 295 -11.40 -24.58 2.11
C CYS A 295 -9.91 -24.98 2.16
N PRO A 296 -9.25 -24.88 3.32
CA PRO A 296 -7.82 -25.21 3.44
C PRO A 296 -7.48 -26.61 2.90
N ASN A 297 -8.35 -27.59 3.17
CA ASN A 297 -8.11 -29.01 2.87
C ASN A 297 -8.16 -29.34 1.37
N ASN A 298 -8.65 -28.44 0.52
CA ASN A 298 -8.72 -28.64 -0.93
C ASN A 298 -8.09 -27.50 -1.74
N LEU A 299 -7.19 -26.73 -1.12
CA LEU A 299 -6.49 -25.62 -1.76
C LEU A 299 -5.76 -26.05 -3.05
N LEU A 300 -5.16 -27.24 -3.08
CA LEU A 300 -4.52 -27.79 -4.28
C LEU A 300 -5.52 -28.02 -5.42
N ASP A 301 -6.72 -28.52 -5.12
CA ASP A 301 -7.77 -28.72 -6.12
C ASP A 301 -8.29 -27.38 -6.65
N CYS A 302 -8.40 -26.37 -5.78
CA CYS A 302 -8.73 -25.00 -6.15
C CYS A 302 -7.72 -24.43 -7.14
N PHE A 303 -6.42 -24.59 -6.86
CA PHE A 303 -5.34 -24.22 -7.77
C PHE A 303 -5.49 -24.89 -9.14
N TRP A 304 -5.72 -26.22 -9.18
CA TRP A 304 -5.85 -26.94 -10.45
C TRP A 304 -7.08 -26.55 -11.26
N LYS A 305 -8.19 -26.21 -10.62
CA LYS A 305 -9.35 -25.67 -11.32
C LYS A 305 -9.02 -24.32 -11.97
N CYS A 306 -8.35 -23.42 -11.25
CA CYS A 306 -7.87 -22.15 -11.79
C CYS A 306 -6.87 -22.34 -12.95
N PHE A 307 -5.89 -23.23 -12.76
CA PHE A 307 -4.89 -23.55 -13.77
C PHE A 307 -5.53 -24.09 -15.06
N ARG A 308 -6.49 -25.01 -14.94
CA ARG A 308 -7.24 -25.52 -16.10
C ARG A 308 -8.03 -24.45 -16.82
N TYR A 309 -8.63 -23.50 -16.10
CA TYR A 309 -9.32 -22.37 -16.71
C TYR A 309 -8.34 -21.49 -17.50
N LEU A 310 -7.19 -21.15 -16.92
CA LEU A 310 -6.11 -20.42 -17.62
C LEU A 310 -5.68 -21.16 -18.90
N LEU A 311 -5.39 -22.45 -18.78
CA LEU A 311 -5.00 -23.30 -19.91
C LEU A 311 -6.07 -23.30 -21.01
N GLN A 312 -7.36 -23.42 -20.64
CA GLN A 312 -8.47 -23.41 -21.58
C GLN A 312 -8.59 -22.06 -22.31
N CYS A 313 -8.42 -20.93 -21.61
CA CYS A 313 -8.41 -19.61 -22.22
C CYS A 313 -7.26 -19.44 -23.22
N VAL A 314 -6.04 -19.88 -22.85
CA VAL A 314 -4.86 -19.83 -23.73
C VAL A 314 -5.05 -20.71 -24.95
N HIS A 315 -5.55 -21.93 -24.77
CA HIS A 315 -5.88 -22.86 -25.85
C HIS A 315 -6.84 -22.21 -26.86
N ARG A 316 -7.97 -21.68 -26.37
CA ARG A 316 -9.00 -21.03 -27.19
C ARG A 316 -8.57 -19.68 -27.78
N GLY A 317 -7.54 -19.05 -27.24
CA GLY A 317 -7.16 -17.68 -27.61
C GLY A 317 -8.20 -16.63 -27.19
N VAL A 318 -9.04 -16.95 -26.21
CA VAL A 318 -10.09 -16.05 -25.70
C VAL A 318 -10.01 -15.99 -24.19
N PHE A 319 -9.79 -14.79 -23.68
CA PHE A 319 -9.81 -14.50 -22.25
C PHE A 319 -10.82 -13.38 -21.97
N PRO A 320 -12.05 -13.71 -21.54
CA PRO A 320 -13.08 -12.72 -21.31
C PRO A 320 -12.76 -11.87 -20.07
N ASN A 321 -12.80 -10.55 -20.20
CA ASN A 321 -12.74 -9.64 -19.06
C ASN A 321 -13.91 -9.93 -18.10
N PHE A 322 -13.69 -9.78 -16.80
CA PHE A 322 -14.72 -10.10 -15.80
C PHE A 322 -15.94 -9.15 -15.88
N PHE A 323 -15.71 -7.85 -16.05
CA PHE A 323 -16.75 -6.81 -16.04
C PHE A 323 -17.34 -6.54 -17.42
N VAL A 324 -16.57 -6.76 -18.49
CA VAL A 324 -17.00 -6.62 -19.88
C VAL A 324 -16.65 -7.91 -20.64
N PRO A 325 -17.42 -9.01 -20.52
CA PRO A 325 -17.05 -10.31 -21.10
C PRO A 325 -16.84 -10.33 -22.62
N GLN A 326 -17.42 -9.37 -23.33
CA GLN A 326 -17.21 -9.15 -24.76
C GLN A 326 -15.78 -8.68 -25.09
N ASN A 327 -15.08 -8.08 -24.12
CA ASN A 327 -13.69 -7.69 -24.26
C ASN A 327 -12.79 -8.92 -24.08
N ASN A 328 -12.33 -9.49 -25.21
CA ASN A 328 -11.30 -10.51 -25.20
C ASN A 328 -9.93 -9.87 -24.93
N MET A 329 -9.40 -10.07 -23.74
CA MET A 329 -8.15 -9.47 -23.28
C MET A 329 -6.90 -10.00 -24.01
N PHE A 330 -7.02 -11.08 -24.79
CA PHE A 330 -5.96 -11.56 -25.68
C PHE A 330 -5.97 -10.91 -27.06
N ALA A 331 -7.03 -10.21 -27.46
CA ALA A 331 -7.23 -9.77 -28.83
C ALA A 331 -6.06 -8.96 -29.40
N SER A 332 -5.60 -7.92 -28.67
CA SER A 332 -4.50 -7.06 -29.11
C SER A 332 -3.15 -7.78 -29.16
N LYS A 333 -2.88 -8.71 -28.25
CA LYS A 333 -1.65 -9.53 -28.31
C LYS A 333 -1.69 -10.47 -29.53
N LEU A 334 -2.85 -11.08 -29.78
CA LEU A 334 -3.03 -12.07 -30.86
C LEU A 334 -3.12 -11.47 -32.27
N SER A 335 -3.32 -10.16 -32.41
CA SER A 335 -3.30 -9.51 -33.72
C SER A 335 -1.90 -9.47 -34.36
N THR A 336 -0.86 -9.80 -33.59
CA THR A 336 0.53 -9.83 -34.07
C THR A 336 1.03 -11.25 -34.27
N VAL A 337 1.93 -11.47 -35.25
CA VAL A 337 2.57 -12.77 -35.47
C VAL A 337 3.37 -13.21 -34.24
N LYS A 338 4.05 -12.27 -33.58
CA LYS A 338 4.79 -12.50 -32.33
C LYS A 338 3.85 -13.03 -31.25
N GLY A 339 2.74 -12.36 -30.97
CA GLY A 339 1.80 -12.79 -29.93
C GLY A 339 1.09 -14.12 -30.26
N ALA A 340 0.79 -14.39 -31.52
CA ALA A 340 0.26 -15.70 -31.95
C ALA A 340 1.27 -16.84 -31.75
N ARG A 341 2.57 -16.57 -31.89
CA ARG A 341 3.65 -17.52 -31.55
C ARG A 341 3.80 -17.68 -30.04
N SER A 342 3.85 -16.57 -29.28
CA SER A 342 3.95 -16.59 -27.82
C SER A 342 2.81 -17.38 -27.18
N ARG A 343 1.58 -17.26 -27.69
CA ARG A 343 0.44 -18.08 -27.23
C ARG A 343 0.67 -19.58 -27.43
N ARG A 344 1.23 -19.99 -28.57
CA ARG A 344 1.52 -21.41 -28.86
C ARG A 344 2.57 -21.98 -27.91
N CYS A 345 3.67 -21.26 -27.72
CA CYS A 345 4.70 -21.65 -26.75
C CYS A 345 4.15 -21.72 -25.32
N LEU A 346 3.34 -20.74 -24.92
CA LEU A 346 2.67 -20.74 -23.62
C LEU A 346 1.72 -21.95 -23.47
N LEU A 347 0.97 -22.30 -24.53
CA LEU A 347 0.07 -23.46 -24.49
C LEU A 347 0.84 -24.76 -24.28
N GLU A 348 1.94 -24.97 -25.00
CA GLU A 348 2.83 -26.12 -24.83
C GLU A 348 3.41 -26.19 -23.43
N GLN A 349 3.89 -25.05 -22.91
CA GLN A 349 4.43 -24.94 -21.55
C GLN A 349 3.37 -25.27 -20.49
N LEU A 350 2.15 -24.72 -20.59
CA LEU A 350 1.08 -24.98 -19.63
C LEU A 350 0.59 -26.44 -19.68
N ASN A 351 0.55 -27.07 -20.87
CA ASN A 351 0.23 -28.49 -21.00
C ASN A 351 1.28 -29.37 -20.32
N MET A 352 2.56 -29.08 -20.52
CA MET A 352 3.66 -29.79 -19.85
C MET A 352 3.50 -29.71 -18.32
N TYR A 353 3.25 -28.52 -17.76
CA TYR A 353 3.04 -28.38 -16.30
C TYR A 353 1.76 -29.07 -15.81
N TYR A 354 0.71 -29.13 -16.64
CA TYR A 354 -0.49 -29.88 -16.31
C TYR A 354 -0.21 -31.39 -16.24
N GLU A 355 0.52 -31.93 -17.23
CA GLU A 355 0.89 -33.35 -17.30
C GLU A 355 1.83 -33.77 -16.17
N MET A 356 2.71 -32.88 -15.70
CA MET A 356 3.56 -33.10 -14.53
C MET A 356 2.77 -33.26 -13.21
N GLY A 357 1.51 -32.84 -13.17
CA GLY A 357 0.70 -32.86 -11.96
C GLY A 357 1.35 -32.07 -10.82
N VAL A 358 1.21 -32.55 -9.57
CA VAL A 358 1.66 -31.83 -8.36
C VAL A 358 3.16 -31.50 -8.39
N THR A 359 3.97 -32.30 -9.08
CA THR A 359 5.42 -32.06 -9.17
C THR A 359 5.78 -30.77 -9.88
N CYS A 360 4.88 -30.18 -10.69
CA CYS A 360 5.14 -28.88 -11.32
C CYS A 360 5.26 -27.75 -10.28
N LEU A 361 4.57 -27.85 -9.14
CA LEU A 361 4.65 -26.87 -8.06
C LEU A 361 6.05 -26.79 -7.46
N LEU A 362 6.83 -27.88 -7.49
CA LEU A 362 8.22 -27.92 -7.03
C LEU A 362 9.17 -27.13 -7.95
N LYS A 363 8.71 -26.65 -9.12
CA LYS A 363 9.49 -25.74 -9.97
C LYS A 363 9.57 -24.33 -9.40
N SER A 364 8.60 -23.92 -8.58
CA SER A 364 8.68 -22.66 -7.82
C SER A 364 9.54 -22.90 -6.58
N PRO A 365 10.64 -22.14 -6.37
CA PRO A 365 11.43 -22.21 -5.14
C PRO A 365 10.58 -21.95 -3.90
N THR A 366 9.74 -20.91 -3.94
CA THR A 366 8.87 -20.52 -2.83
C THR A 366 7.89 -21.64 -2.47
N VAL A 367 7.22 -22.24 -3.46
CA VAL A 367 6.24 -23.31 -3.21
C VAL A 367 6.94 -24.61 -2.82
N ARG A 368 8.12 -24.91 -3.38
CA ARG A 368 8.93 -26.08 -3.03
C ARG A 368 9.19 -26.13 -1.54
N GLU A 369 9.68 -25.04 -0.94
CA GLU A 369 9.97 -24.96 0.50
C GLU A 369 8.75 -25.34 1.37
N MET A 370 7.54 -25.02 0.89
CA MET A 370 6.29 -25.30 1.62
C MET A 370 5.87 -26.77 1.58
N ILE A 371 6.06 -27.45 0.43
CA ILE A 371 5.43 -28.77 0.18
C ILE A 371 6.43 -29.92 0.05
N GLU A 372 7.70 -29.65 -0.25
CA GLU A 372 8.75 -30.66 -0.42
C GLU A 372 8.86 -31.60 0.80
N PRO A 373 8.88 -31.10 2.06
CA PRO A 373 8.96 -31.98 3.23
C PRO A 373 7.77 -32.92 3.36
N VAL A 374 6.57 -32.49 2.93
CA VAL A 374 5.32 -33.25 3.06
C VAL A 374 5.18 -34.29 1.95
N ILE A 375 5.73 -34.01 0.77
CA ILE A 375 5.77 -34.94 -0.36
C ILE A 375 6.73 -36.09 -0.07
N TYR A 376 7.90 -35.83 0.50
CA TYR A 376 8.91 -36.87 0.75
C TYR A 376 8.81 -37.53 2.13
N ASN A 377 8.12 -36.92 3.12
CA ASN A 377 7.94 -37.50 4.45
C ASN A 377 6.48 -37.44 4.93
N SER A 378 5.88 -38.62 5.11
CA SER A 378 4.49 -38.76 5.52
C SER A 378 4.20 -38.45 7.00
N PHE A 379 5.25 -38.31 7.83
CA PHE A 379 5.14 -38.12 9.28
C PHE A 379 5.27 -36.67 9.76
N VAL A 380 5.46 -35.70 8.85
CA VAL A 380 5.55 -34.27 9.22
C VAL A 380 4.22 -33.79 9.80
N ARG A 381 4.24 -33.31 11.06
CA ARG A 381 3.07 -32.74 11.76
C ARG A 381 3.02 -31.23 11.57
N MET A 382 1.93 -30.71 11.01
CA MET A 382 1.75 -29.29 10.70
C MET A 382 1.30 -28.44 11.90
N GLU A 383 0.86 -29.08 12.99
CA GLU A 383 0.30 -28.45 14.20
C GLU A 383 1.26 -27.45 14.85
N THR A 384 2.57 -27.73 14.83
CA THR A 384 3.59 -26.85 15.44
C THR A 384 3.78 -25.54 14.67
N LEU A 385 3.56 -25.51 13.35
CA LEU A 385 3.71 -24.30 12.53
C LEU A 385 2.56 -23.30 12.75
N LEU A 386 1.35 -23.78 12.99
CA LEU A 386 0.16 -22.93 13.20
C LEU A 386 0.27 -22.05 14.45
N TYR A 387 0.80 -22.60 15.56
CA TYR A 387 0.96 -21.86 16.82
C TYR A 387 1.90 -20.65 16.68
N HIS A 388 2.95 -20.76 15.85
CA HIS A 388 3.89 -19.65 15.64
C HIS A 388 3.30 -18.53 14.78
N ILE A 389 2.35 -18.84 13.90
CA ILE A 389 1.76 -17.92 12.95
C ILE A 389 0.77 -16.95 13.63
N GLU A 390 0.06 -17.39 14.68
CA GLU A 390 -0.98 -16.61 15.36
C GLU A 390 -0.49 -15.79 16.58
N SER A 391 0.82 -15.59 16.73
CA SER A 391 1.36 -14.89 17.91
C SER A 391 1.08 -13.38 17.91
N ALA A 392 0.90 -12.81 19.12
CA ALA A 392 0.76 -11.36 19.30
C ALA A 392 2.00 -10.60 18.77
N ALA A 393 3.20 -11.14 18.96
CA ALA A 393 4.43 -10.58 18.42
C ALA A 393 4.40 -10.39 16.89
N ASN A 394 3.90 -11.37 16.13
CA ASN A 394 3.80 -11.26 14.67
C ASN A 394 2.73 -10.23 14.26
N THR A 395 1.57 -10.25 14.92
CA THR A 395 0.48 -9.31 14.63
C THR A 395 0.92 -7.88 14.90
N ASP A 396 1.53 -7.62 16.06
CA ASP A 396 2.06 -6.31 16.44
C ASP A 396 3.21 -5.87 15.50
N SER A 397 4.07 -6.80 15.07
CA SER A 397 5.10 -6.54 14.05
C SER A 397 4.49 -6.13 12.70
N CYS A 398 3.45 -6.84 12.25
CA CYS A 398 2.71 -6.49 11.04
C CYS A 398 2.11 -5.09 11.17
N ILE A 399 1.42 -4.79 12.26
CA ILE A 399 0.82 -3.46 12.51
C ILE A 399 1.90 -2.37 12.47
N ARG A 400 3.01 -2.52 13.19
CA ARG A 400 4.10 -1.52 13.21
C ARG A 400 4.65 -1.25 11.82
N ARG A 401 4.87 -2.29 11.02
CA ARG A 401 5.33 -2.15 9.63
C ARG A 401 4.33 -1.38 8.77
N GLU A 402 3.05 -1.70 8.88
CA GLU A 402 1.97 -1.01 8.14
C GLU A 402 1.76 0.44 8.61
N MET A 403 2.02 0.74 9.88
CA MET A 403 2.03 2.10 10.41
C MET A 403 3.23 2.91 9.90
N PHE A 404 4.41 2.29 9.82
CA PHE A 404 5.64 2.95 9.37
C PHE A 404 5.51 3.50 7.95
N GLN A 405 4.86 2.74 7.06
CA GLN A 405 4.65 3.14 5.67
C GLN A 405 3.68 4.31 5.49
N LYS A 406 3.00 4.77 6.55
CA LYS A 406 1.96 5.79 6.47
C LYS A 406 2.41 7.09 7.12
N GLY A 407 2.70 8.08 6.29
CA GLY A 407 2.88 9.46 6.72
C GLY A 407 1.57 10.23 6.69
N PHE A 408 1.06 10.68 7.84
CA PHE A 408 -0.19 11.44 7.93
C PHE A 408 -0.01 12.96 8.00
N SER A 409 1.20 13.42 8.30
CA SER A 409 1.46 14.82 8.58
C SER A 409 1.89 15.58 7.33
N GLU A 410 1.44 16.82 7.22
CA GLU A 410 1.72 17.72 6.10
C GLU A 410 2.46 18.96 6.61
N GLN A 411 3.20 19.62 5.72
CA GLN A 411 3.99 20.81 6.08
C GLN A 411 3.11 22.07 6.26
N ASP A 412 1.93 22.10 5.63
CA ASP A 412 0.97 23.21 5.78
C ASP A 412 0.05 22.96 6.98
N ILE A 413 0.11 23.87 7.95
CA ILE A 413 -0.73 23.84 9.16
C ILE A 413 -2.23 23.80 8.85
N ARG A 414 -2.67 24.40 7.73
CA ARG A 414 -4.07 24.39 7.30
C ARG A 414 -4.51 22.99 6.88
N ILE A 415 -3.63 22.23 6.23
CA ILE A 415 -3.91 20.85 5.84
C ILE A 415 -4.03 19.97 7.09
N ASN A 416 -3.07 20.10 8.02
CA ASN A 416 -3.13 19.41 9.31
C ASN A 416 -4.41 19.73 10.11
N TYR A 417 -4.88 20.99 10.07
CA TYR A 417 -6.14 21.38 10.68
C TYR A 417 -7.35 20.67 10.06
N LEU A 418 -7.39 20.49 8.74
CA LEU A 418 -8.47 19.74 8.07
C LEU A 418 -8.51 18.27 8.51
N ILE A 419 -7.33 17.65 8.68
CA ILE A 419 -7.20 16.29 9.19
C ILE A 419 -7.71 16.21 10.63
N LEU A 420 -7.21 17.07 11.53
CA LEU A 420 -7.64 17.11 12.93
C LEU A 420 -9.15 17.36 13.07
N ARG A 421 -9.72 18.22 12.22
CA ARG A 421 -11.17 18.48 12.20
C ARG A 421 -11.98 17.25 11.79
N LEU A 422 -11.47 16.42 10.88
CA LEU A 422 -12.12 15.14 10.58
C LEU A 422 -11.98 14.19 11.76
N ILE A 423 -10.78 14.07 12.34
CA ILE A 423 -10.50 13.20 13.49
C ILE A 423 -11.46 13.49 14.65
N THR A 424 -11.76 14.76 14.97
CA THR A 424 -12.70 15.09 16.06
C THR A 424 -14.13 14.60 15.80
N VAL A 425 -14.53 14.45 14.53
CA VAL A 425 -15.81 13.81 14.16
C VAL A 425 -15.71 12.30 14.30
N LEU A 426 -14.59 11.71 13.85
CA LEU A 426 -14.39 10.26 13.86
C LEU A 426 -14.26 9.69 15.28
N ILE A 427 -13.69 10.40 16.24
CA ILE A 427 -13.50 9.90 17.64
C ILE A 427 -14.80 9.38 18.29
N ASN A 428 -15.97 9.87 17.86
CA ASN A 428 -17.26 9.44 18.41
C ASN A 428 -17.93 8.29 17.62
N GLN A 429 -17.23 7.71 16.64
CA GLN A 429 -17.73 6.61 15.82
C GLN A 429 -17.15 5.26 16.31
N SER A 430 -17.85 4.17 16.00
CA SER A 430 -17.36 2.82 16.24
C SER A 430 -16.44 2.37 15.12
N PHE A 431 -15.23 1.97 15.47
CA PHE A 431 -14.21 1.45 14.55
C PHE A 431 -13.70 0.09 15.02
N THR A 432 -13.07 -0.65 14.12
CA THR A 432 -12.30 -1.83 14.51
C THR A 432 -11.07 -1.42 15.34
N GLU A 433 -10.41 -2.41 15.95
CA GLU A 433 -9.19 -2.15 16.71
C GLU A 433 -8.06 -1.58 15.82
N TYR A 434 -7.94 -2.05 14.58
CA TYR A 434 -6.90 -1.60 13.63
C TYR A 434 -7.18 -0.21 13.05
N GLU A 435 -8.44 0.09 12.76
CA GLU A 435 -8.89 1.43 12.37
C GLU A 435 -8.65 2.44 13.51
N THR A 436 -9.02 2.07 14.74
CA THR A 436 -8.81 2.89 15.94
C THR A 436 -7.33 3.20 16.15
N LEU A 437 -6.45 2.20 16.00
CA LEU A 437 -5.00 2.39 16.07
C LEU A 437 -4.49 3.34 14.98
N THR A 438 -4.97 3.18 13.75
CA THR A 438 -4.59 4.08 12.64
C THR A 438 -5.01 5.52 12.94
N LEU A 439 -6.20 5.72 13.50
CA LEU A 439 -6.69 7.03 13.93
C LEU A 439 -5.82 7.62 15.04
N GLN A 440 -5.49 6.83 16.07
CA GLN A 440 -4.64 7.27 17.19
C GLN A 440 -3.24 7.67 16.70
N GLN A 441 -2.64 6.87 15.82
CA GLN A 441 -1.34 7.17 15.24
C GLN A 441 -1.38 8.46 14.42
N CYS A 442 -2.34 8.57 13.50
CA CYS A 442 -2.51 9.77 12.68
C CYS A 442 -2.67 11.02 13.56
N THR A 443 -3.48 10.91 14.62
CA THR A 443 -3.67 11.99 15.60
C THR A 443 -2.33 12.39 16.22
N ALA A 444 -1.53 11.42 16.67
CA ALA A 444 -0.23 11.67 17.29
C ALA A 444 0.75 12.37 16.34
N ASP A 445 0.84 11.90 15.09
CA ASP A 445 1.75 12.42 14.08
C ASP A 445 1.39 13.87 13.72
N VAL A 446 0.11 14.12 13.43
CA VAL A 446 -0.39 15.44 13.04
C VAL A 446 -0.25 16.44 14.20
N LEU A 447 -0.55 16.05 15.43
CA LEU A 447 -0.36 16.91 16.62
C LEU A 447 1.11 17.26 16.83
N SER A 448 2.01 16.27 16.71
CA SER A 448 3.45 16.46 16.93
C SER A 448 4.04 17.43 15.91
N VAL A 449 3.80 17.18 14.62
CA VAL A 449 4.29 18.05 13.54
C VAL A 449 3.67 19.45 13.61
N THR A 450 2.36 19.55 13.85
CA THR A 450 1.68 20.84 14.01
C THR A 450 2.27 21.67 15.16
N GLY A 451 2.63 21.01 16.27
CA GLY A 451 3.30 21.65 17.40
C GLY A 451 4.61 22.32 17.00
N PHE A 452 5.46 21.62 16.23
CA PHE A 452 6.75 22.16 15.79
C PHE A 452 6.63 23.20 14.66
N ILE A 453 5.67 23.08 13.75
CA ILE A 453 5.36 24.12 12.75
C ILE A 453 4.93 25.41 13.46
N ASN A 454 3.99 25.30 14.42
CA ASN A 454 3.50 26.43 15.19
C ASN A 454 4.61 27.11 16.01
N LEU A 455 5.51 26.32 16.61
CA LEU A 455 6.65 26.84 17.36
C LEU A 455 7.61 27.60 16.44
N SER A 456 7.91 27.05 15.26
CA SER A 456 8.88 27.64 14.32
C SER A 456 8.36 28.93 13.66
N THR A 457 7.08 28.98 13.31
CA THR A 457 6.45 30.19 12.74
C THR A 457 6.34 31.32 13.76
N SER A 458 6.27 31.00 15.05
CA SER A 458 6.12 31.99 16.12
C SER A 458 7.44 32.53 16.67
N SER A 459 8.58 31.93 16.33
CA SER A 459 9.92 32.39 16.72
C SER A 459 10.55 33.40 15.75
N SER A 460 9.79 33.93 14.79
CA SER A 460 10.28 34.96 13.86
C SER A 460 10.51 36.30 14.57
N SER A 461 11.44 37.11 14.02
CA SER A 461 11.88 38.40 14.57
C SER A 461 10.75 39.40 14.82
N ASP A 462 9.60 39.22 14.15
CA ASP A 462 8.47 40.14 14.15
C ASP A 462 7.37 39.74 15.16
N SER A 463 7.62 38.73 15.99
CA SER A 463 6.65 38.18 16.93
C SER A 463 6.67 38.91 18.30
N THR A 464 5.49 39.33 18.77
CA THR A 464 5.36 39.91 20.13
C THR A 464 5.52 38.82 21.20
N ASN A 465 6.06 39.14 22.37
CA ASN A 465 6.16 38.22 23.52
C ASN A 465 4.85 37.47 23.85
N LYS A 466 3.70 38.14 23.71
CA LYS A 466 2.37 37.52 23.92
C LYS A 466 2.04 36.42 22.91
N LYS A 467 2.47 36.58 21.65
CA LYS A 467 2.30 35.56 20.59
C LYS A 467 3.22 34.38 20.85
N VAL A 468 4.49 34.64 21.20
CA VAL A 468 5.46 33.59 21.55
C VAL A 468 4.96 32.73 22.71
N TYR A 469 4.51 33.36 23.81
CA TYR A 469 3.98 32.63 24.97
C TYR A 469 2.74 31.78 24.63
N ARG A 470 1.80 32.32 23.83
CA ARG A 470 0.62 31.56 23.39
C ARG A 470 1.00 30.37 22.51
N SER A 471 1.97 30.57 21.63
CA SER A 471 2.48 29.52 20.74
C SER A 471 3.17 28.42 21.53
N ASP A 472 4.06 28.77 22.45
CA ASP A 472 4.74 27.82 23.33
C ASP A 472 3.74 26.96 24.13
N ARG A 473 2.75 27.60 24.76
CA ARG A 473 1.68 26.89 25.49
C ARG A 473 0.86 25.98 24.59
N LEU A 474 0.53 26.42 23.38
CA LEU A 474 -0.20 25.59 22.42
C LEU A 474 0.64 24.38 22.00
N THR A 475 1.91 24.58 21.63
CA THR A 475 2.83 23.51 21.25
C THR A 475 2.99 22.48 22.36
N TYR A 476 3.19 22.92 23.61
CA TYR A 476 3.23 22.00 24.76
C TYR A 476 1.95 21.17 24.88
N ASN A 477 0.78 21.79 24.76
CA ASN A 477 -0.50 21.08 24.85
C ASN A 477 -0.69 20.07 23.71
N LEU A 478 -0.30 20.43 22.48
CA LEU A 478 -0.36 19.52 21.33
C LEU A 478 0.55 18.30 21.54
N LEU A 479 1.79 18.51 21.99
CA LEU A 479 2.72 17.42 22.25
C LEU A 479 2.28 16.55 23.45
N LYS A 480 1.74 17.16 24.50
CA LYS A 480 1.16 16.42 25.64
C LYS A 480 -0.02 15.55 25.19
N LEU A 481 -0.85 16.03 24.27
CA LEU A 481 -1.93 15.25 23.67
C LEU A 481 -1.39 14.12 22.78
N ALA A 482 -0.37 14.40 21.94
CA ALA A 482 0.26 13.39 21.10
C ALA A 482 0.80 12.21 21.94
N VAL A 483 1.50 12.50 23.05
CA VAL A 483 2.00 11.48 24.01
C VAL A 483 0.88 10.65 24.64
N LYS A 484 -0.33 11.21 24.82
CA LYS A 484 -1.47 10.47 25.40
C LYS A 484 -2.09 9.46 24.44
N VAL A 485 -2.01 9.72 23.14
CA VAL A 485 -2.68 8.91 22.11
C VAL A 485 -1.73 8.02 21.33
N GLY A 486 -0.48 8.46 21.10
CA GLY A 486 0.50 7.76 20.27
C GLY A 486 1.36 6.75 21.01
N ASP A 487 2.34 6.21 20.28
CA ASP A 487 3.32 5.25 20.79
C ASP A 487 4.41 5.90 21.65
N VAL A 488 5.33 5.08 22.18
CA VAL A 488 6.38 5.53 23.10
C VAL A 488 7.29 6.60 22.47
N SER A 489 7.49 6.58 21.15
CA SER A 489 8.33 7.55 20.43
C SER A 489 7.77 8.96 20.45
N CYS A 490 6.48 9.15 20.74
CA CYS A 490 5.89 10.48 20.95
C CYS A 490 6.57 11.25 22.10
N LEU A 491 7.13 10.55 23.08
CA LEU A 491 7.89 11.15 24.17
C LEU A 491 9.18 11.83 23.67
N LEU A 492 9.78 11.35 22.58
CA LEU A 492 10.99 11.95 22.00
C LEU A 492 10.68 13.33 21.38
N TYR A 493 9.51 13.52 20.77
CA TYR A 493 9.05 14.85 20.32
C TYR A 493 8.87 15.81 21.49
N LEU A 494 8.35 15.34 22.63
CA LEU A 494 8.25 16.15 23.84
C LEU A 494 9.64 16.49 24.42
N ALA A 495 10.58 15.54 24.42
CA ALA A 495 11.96 15.77 24.84
C ALA A 495 12.68 16.80 23.95
N MET A 496 12.54 16.69 22.62
CA MET A 496 13.07 17.65 21.65
C MET A 496 12.50 19.06 21.88
N TYR A 497 11.20 19.16 22.18
CA TYR A 497 10.56 20.43 22.50
C TYR A 497 11.13 21.05 23.79
N PHE A 498 11.28 20.27 24.86
CA PHE A 498 11.90 20.74 26.09
C PHE A 498 13.34 21.19 25.86
N TYR A 499 14.11 20.43 25.08
CA TYR A 499 15.47 20.79 24.71
C TYR A 499 15.50 22.12 23.94
N ARG A 500 14.70 22.27 22.89
CA ARG A 500 14.59 23.49 22.08
C ARG A 500 14.19 24.73 22.88
N THR A 501 13.43 24.54 23.94
CA THR A 501 12.94 25.62 24.82
C THR A 501 13.80 25.80 26.08
N CYS A 502 15.03 25.27 26.07
CA CYS A 502 16.03 25.37 27.14
C CYS A 502 15.60 24.76 28.48
N ARG A 503 14.63 23.84 28.47
CA ARG A 503 14.13 23.07 29.62
C ARG A 503 14.85 21.72 29.72
N TYR A 504 16.16 21.80 29.95
CA TYR A 504 17.04 20.63 29.86
C TYR A 504 16.77 19.58 30.94
N GLY A 505 16.32 20.00 32.13
CA GLY A 505 15.95 19.07 33.20
C GLY A 505 14.77 18.17 32.80
N GLU A 506 13.73 18.77 32.21
CA GLU A 506 12.58 18.03 31.69
C GLU A 506 12.97 17.15 30.49
N ALA A 507 13.81 17.65 29.58
CA ALA A 507 14.30 16.88 28.43
C ALA A 507 15.08 15.63 28.87
N LEU A 508 15.95 15.75 29.89
CA LEU A 508 16.70 14.63 30.47
C LEU A 508 15.76 13.63 31.16
N HIS A 509 14.77 14.13 31.91
CA HIS A 509 13.79 13.27 32.58
C HIS A 509 12.97 12.44 31.58
N VAL A 510 12.45 13.06 30.53
CA VAL A 510 11.68 12.38 29.48
C VAL A 510 12.57 11.39 28.71
N SER A 511 13.80 11.78 28.37
CA SER A 511 14.74 10.88 27.68
C SER A 511 15.09 9.65 28.53
N ALA A 512 15.25 9.82 29.85
CA ALA A 512 15.49 8.71 30.77
C ALA A 512 14.29 7.74 30.83
N LEU A 513 13.06 8.27 30.78
CA LEU A 513 11.85 7.47 30.71
C LEU A 513 11.76 6.66 29.40
N VAL A 514 12.13 7.25 28.26
CA VAL A 514 12.17 6.52 26.99
C VAL A 514 13.23 5.42 27.02
N ARG A 515 14.42 5.73 27.55
CA ARG A 515 15.51 4.76 27.70
C ARG A 515 15.11 3.56 28.56
N SER A 516 14.42 3.78 29.69
CA SER A 516 14.01 2.67 30.56
C SER A 516 12.99 1.74 29.89
N ARG A 517 12.14 2.28 29.02
CA ARG A 517 11.24 1.49 28.18
C ARG A 517 12.00 0.70 27.12
N LEU A 518 12.94 1.33 26.42
CA LEU A 518 13.79 0.69 25.40
C LEU A 518 14.61 -0.49 25.93
N THR A 519 15.07 -0.44 27.18
CA THR A 519 15.91 -1.48 27.77
C THR A 519 15.15 -2.72 28.24
N GLN A 520 13.82 -2.81 28.01
CA GLN A 520 13.06 -3.98 28.44
C GLN A 520 13.36 -5.20 27.54
N PRO A 521 13.78 -6.34 28.11
CA PRO A 521 14.38 -7.45 27.36
C PRO A 521 13.43 -8.17 26.39
N PHE A 522 12.13 -7.95 26.52
CA PHE A 522 11.13 -8.54 25.62
C PHE A 522 10.86 -7.69 24.37
N ILE A 523 11.32 -6.44 24.30
CA ILE A 523 11.08 -5.58 23.13
C ILE A 523 11.90 -6.04 21.92
N THR A 524 13.07 -6.66 22.13
CA THR A 524 14.04 -6.87 21.05
C THR A 524 14.43 -8.32 20.74
N VAL A 525 14.14 -9.32 21.58
CA VAL A 525 14.72 -10.68 21.37
C VAL A 525 13.80 -11.88 21.66
N ASP A 526 12.89 -11.80 22.64
CA ASP A 526 12.14 -12.98 23.12
C ASP A 526 10.63 -12.88 22.82
N ARG A 527 10.19 -13.54 21.73
CA ARG A 527 8.79 -13.58 21.29
C ARG A 527 7.86 -14.21 22.34
N GLU A 528 8.31 -15.23 23.07
CA GLU A 528 7.47 -15.86 24.10
C GLU A 528 7.26 -14.94 25.30
N ARG A 529 8.32 -14.29 25.78
CA ARG A 529 8.21 -13.28 26.84
C ARG A 529 7.38 -12.09 26.39
N TYR A 530 7.52 -11.66 25.15
CA TYR A 530 6.68 -10.60 24.57
C TYR A 530 5.21 -10.99 24.66
N ASN A 531 4.85 -12.17 24.13
CA ASN A 531 3.47 -12.65 24.14
C ASN A 531 2.91 -12.76 25.57
N LYS A 532 3.72 -13.24 26.53
CA LYS A 532 3.33 -13.29 27.96
C LYS A 532 3.14 -11.90 28.56
N CYS A 533 3.97 -10.93 28.19
CA CYS A 533 3.91 -9.57 28.71
C CYS A 533 2.68 -8.81 28.22
N VAL A 534 2.34 -8.93 26.94
CA VAL A 534 1.20 -8.23 26.33
C VAL A 534 -0.11 -9.03 26.40
N ALA A 535 -0.09 -10.19 27.05
CA ALA A 535 -1.26 -11.02 27.24
C ALA A 535 -2.39 -10.24 27.93
N GLY A 536 -3.58 -10.24 27.34
CA GLY A 536 -4.75 -9.51 27.85
C GLY A 536 -4.72 -7.99 27.64
N TRP A 537 -3.67 -7.43 27.03
CA TRP A 537 -3.64 -6.00 26.70
C TRP A 537 -4.32 -5.74 25.36
N SER A 538 -5.12 -4.67 25.29
CA SER A 538 -5.60 -4.11 24.03
C SER A 538 -4.44 -3.58 23.18
N LEU A 539 -4.61 -3.54 21.87
CA LEU A 539 -3.59 -3.03 20.95
C LEU A 539 -3.24 -1.56 21.25
N SER A 540 -4.22 -0.72 21.62
CA SER A 540 -3.94 0.66 22.06
C SER A 540 -3.04 0.71 23.31
N LYS A 541 -3.20 -0.22 24.26
CA LYS A 541 -2.33 -0.30 25.44
C LYS A 541 -0.92 -0.75 25.04
N ARG A 542 -0.80 -1.73 24.14
CA ARG A 542 0.49 -2.19 23.59
C ARG A 542 1.22 -1.07 22.87
N MET A 543 0.53 -0.31 22.02
CA MET A 543 1.07 0.85 21.32
C MET A 543 1.65 1.88 22.29
N LYS A 544 0.89 2.29 23.30
CA LYS A 544 1.30 3.35 24.26
C LYS A 544 2.44 2.96 25.21
N LYS A 545 2.61 1.67 25.46
CA LYS A 545 3.49 1.17 26.53
C LYS A 545 4.74 0.46 25.99
N VAL A 546 4.63 -0.22 24.84
CA VAL A 546 5.63 -1.17 24.34
C VAL A 546 6.14 -0.79 22.96
N TRP A 547 5.27 -0.29 22.08
CA TRP A 547 5.68 -0.04 20.71
C TRP A 547 6.55 1.21 20.61
N ILE A 548 7.61 1.06 19.85
CA ILE A 548 8.59 2.09 19.57
C ILE A 548 8.74 2.14 18.07
N ARG A 549 8.73 3.37 17.55
CA ARG A 549 8.90 3.67 16.14
C ARG A 549 10.07 4.62 15.93
N ASP A 550 10.58 4.55 14.72
CA ASP A 550 11.45 5.54 14.15
C ASP A 550 10.83 6.95 14.19
N VAL A 551 11.58 7.92 14.71
CA VAL A 551 11.17 9.33 14.76
C VAL A 551 11.29 9.95 13.37
N CYS A 552 10.16 10.35 12.79
CA CYS A 552 10.12 11.01 11.49
C CYS A 552 10.28 12.53 11.65
N LEU A 553 11.34 13.10 11.08
CA LEU A 553 11.62 14.54 11.11
C LEU A 553 11.31 15.17 9.74
N GLN A 554 10.35 16.08 9.69
CA GLN A 554 10.03 16.79 8.45
C GLN A 554 11.13 17.78 8.06
N LYS A 555 11.46 17.83 6.76
CA LYS A 555 12.54 18.64 6.20
C LYS A 555 12.46 20.12 6.54
N ASP A 556 11.28 20.71 6.37
CA ASP A 556 11.07 22.17 6.48
C ASP A 556 10.57 22.60 7.86
N VAL A 557 10.62 21.69 8.83
CA VAL A 557 10.24 21.92 10.22
C VAL A 557 11.51 21.88 11.07
N TYR A 558 11.80 22.95 11.78
CA TYR A 558 12.93 22.96 12.71
C TYR A 558 12.55 22.20 14.00
N TYR A 559 13.36 21.22 14.43
CA TYR A 559 13.15 20.47 15.68
C TYR A 559 14.18 20.87 16.74
N ILE A 560 15.45 20.52 16.54
CA ILE A 560 16.62 20.94 17.34
C ILE A 560 17.84 21.09 16.42
N GLN A 561 18.85 21.83 16.86
CA GLN A 561 20.03 22.14 16.04
C GLN A 561 20.88 20.90 15.75
N GLU A 562 20.95 19.98 16.71
CA GLU A 562 21.79 18.79 16.69
C GLU A 562 21.32 17.77 15.64
N LEU A 563 20.04 17.78 15.28
CA LEU A 563 19.45 16.84 14.31
C LEU A 563 19.34 17.42 12.90
N VAL A 564 19.89 18.61 12.65
CA VAL A 564 19.82 19.25 11.33
C VAL A 564 20.50 18.41 10.25
N LEU A 565 21.56 17.68 10.58
CA LEU A 565 22.24 16.83 9.62
C LEU A 565 21.38 15.63 9.22
N GLU A 566 20.67 15.02 10.16
CA GLU A 566 19.83 13.85 9.92
C GLU A 566 18.51 14.23 9.26
N GLN A 567 17.98 15.42 9.57
CA GLN A 567 16.91 16.05 8.79
C GLN A 567 17.33 16.30 7.33
N ARG A 568 18.61 16.61 7.09
CA ARG A 568 19.16 16.77 5.75
C ARG A 568 19.49 15.44 5.08
N ALA A 569 19.97 14.44 5.80
CA ALA A 569 20.26 13.13 5.25
C ALA A 569 18.97 12.37 4.87
N GLY A 570 17.86 12.61 5.60
CA GLY A 570 16.54 12.12 5.20
C GLY A 570 15.98 12.74 3.92
N GLN A 571 16.73 13.64 3.27
CA GLN A 571 16.40 14.23 1.96
C GLN A 571 16.56 13.24 0.81
N ASP A 572 17.43 12.24 0.94
CA ASP A 572 17.75 11.32 -0.15
C ASP A 572 17.02 9.96 -0.05
N ASN A 573 16.53 9.58 1.14
CA ASN A 573 16.01 8.23 1.43
C ASN A 573 14.63 8.17 2.13
N GLY A 574 13.81 9.24 2.09
CA GLY A 574 12.45 9.20 2.67
C GLY A 574 12.38 8.75 4.16
N CYS A 575 12.48 9.70 5.10
CA CYS A 575 12.45 9.46 6.56
C CYS A 575 13.59 8.58 7.11
N ILE A 576 14.58 9.22 7.75
CA ILE A 576 15.56 8.50 8.57
C ILE A 576 14.93 8.17 9.92
N GLY A 577 14.82 6.88 10.19
CA GLY A 577 14.51 6.35 11.49
C GLY A 577 15.72 6.27 12.41
N PHE A 578 15.54 6.73 13.65
CA PHE A 578 16.47 6.44 14.73
C PHE A 578 15.88 5.30 15.55
N ILE A 579 16.60 4.18 15.56
CA ILE A 579 16.37 2.88 16.23
C ILE A 579 15.93 1.80 15.23
N SER A 580 16.90 1.29 14.47
CA SER A 580 16.75 0.03 13.73
C SER A 580 16.69 -1.16 14.69
N ASP A 581 15.57 -1.89 14.72
CA ASP A 581 15.51 -3.27 15.20
C ASP A 581 16.39 -4.12 14.27
N SER A 582 17.59 -4.49 14.71
CA SER A 582 18.49 -5.39 14.01
C SER A 582 17.99 -6.84 14.08
N SER A 583 16.95 -7.19 13.32
CA SER A 583 16.47 -8.58 13.23
C SER A 583 16.01 -9.03 11.84
N SER A 584 16.45 -8.36 10.77
CA SER A 584 16.15 -8.78 9.39
C SER A 584 17.39 -9.19 8.57
N SER A 585 18.37 -9.82 9.21
CA SER A 585 19.41 -10.57 8.51
C SER A 585 19.43 -11.98 9.06
N ASP A 586 18.85 -12.91 8.32
CA ASP A 586 19.26 -14.32 8.29
C ASP A 586 18.55 -15.02 7.13
N SER A 587 19.27 -15.18 6.02
CA SER A 587 19.51 -16.47 5.35
C SER A 587 20.13 -16.24 3.97
N ASP A 588 21.44 -16.03 3.90
CA ASP A 588 22.20 -16.27 2.68
C ASP A 588 23.49 -17.02 3.06
N ASN A 589 23.42 -18.35 2.95
CA ASN A 589 24.58 -19.22 2.85
C ASN A 589 24.46 -19.94 1.51
N SER A 590 25.16 -19.43 0.50
CA SER A 590 25.54 -20.21 -0.66
C SER A 590 26.99 -19.87 -1.01
N GLU A 591 27.89 -20.77 -0.62
CA GLU A 591 29.22 -20.89 -1.19
C GLU A 591 29.10 -21.16 -2.69
N SER A 592 29.79 -20.36 -3.50
CA SER A 592 30.19 -20.81 -4.84
C SER A 592 31.61 -20.33 -5.12
N ASP A 593 32.51 -21.31 -5.10
CA ASP A 593 33.83 -21.26 -5.72
C ASP A 593 33.75 -20.89 -7.20
N SER A 594 34.51 -19.89 -7.63
CA SER A 594 35.21 -19.95 -8.92
C SER A 594 36.35 -18.94 -8.98
N LYS A 595 37.52 -19.46 -9.32
CA LYS A 595 38.81 -18.79 -9.52
C LYS A 595 38.89 -18.02 -10.85
N ASP A 596 39.79 -17.04 -10.83
CA ASP A 596 40.54 -16.42 -11.95
C ASP A 596 39.71 -15.58 -12.96
N GLU A 597 40.12 -14.40 -13.44
CA GLU A 597 41.45 -13.84 -13.60
C GLU A 597 41.38 -12.29 -13.76
N SER A 598 42.50 -11.65 -13.48
CA SER A 598 42.83 -10.20 -13.44
C SER A 598 42.26 -9.26 -14.53
N LYS A 599 41.96 -8.01 -14.12
CA LYS A 599 42.65 -6.79 -14.61
C LYS A 599 42.34 -5.55 -13.75
N SER A 600 43.41 -4.78 -13.55
CA SER A 600 43.62 -3.65 -12.66
C SER A 600 42.85 -2.37 -13.01
N SER A 601 42.39 -1.63 -11.99
CA SER A 601 42.68 -0.19 -11.88
C SER A 601 42.42 0.32 -10.47
N THR A 602 43.50 0.79 -9.85
CA THR A 602 43.66 1.49 -8.58
C THR A 602 42.90 2.82 -8.49
N ALA A 603 42.27 3.07 -7.33
CA ALA A 603 42.33 4.36 -6.62
C ALA A 603 41.79 4.16 -5.19
N GLY A 604 42.70 4.18 -4.21
CA GLY A 604 42.36 3.97 -2.80
C GLY A 604 41.84 5.23 -2.11
N LYS A 605 41.23 5.01 -0.94
CA LYS A 605 41.42 5.84 0.25
C LYS A 605 41.05 5.02 1.49
N SER A 606 42.07 4.81 2.30
CA SER A 606 42.11 4.07 3.56
C SER A 606 41.37 4.80 4.69
N SER A 607 40.46 4.09 5.34
CA SER A 607 39.93 4.40 6.67
C SER A 607 40.80 3.72 7.73
N GLN A 608 41.50 4.50 8.56
CA GLN A 608 42.14 4.00 9.78
C GLN A 608 41.25 4.31 10.99
N SER A 609 40.91 3.25 11.71
CA SER A 609 40.36 3.26 13.05
C SER A 609 41.46 3.61 14.07
N LEU A 610 41.11 4.40 15.08
CA LEU A 610 41.90 4.51 16.31
C LEU A 610 40.93 4.64 17.50
N PHE A 611 40.79 3.54 18.25
CA PHE A 611 40.33 3.56 19.63
C PHE A 611 41.45 4.15 20.51
N GLY A 612 41.09 5.07 21.40
CA GLY A 612 42.00 5.70 22.35
C GLY A 612 41.28 6.14 23.62
N SER A 613 41.43 5.30 24.64
CA SER A 613 41.14 5.40 26.08
C SER A 613 41.04 6.77 26.79
N GLN A 614 40.18 6.75 27.81
CA GLN A 614 40.26 7.42 29.13
C GLN A 614 40.18 8.96 29.19
N ASN A 615 39.10 9.45 29.82
CA ASN A 615 39.22 10.39 30.93
C ASN A 615 38.02 10.30 31.88
N GLN A 616 38.32 9.94 33.12
CA GLN A 616 37.47 10.13 34.29
C GLN A 616 37.46 11.62 34.65
N LEU A 617 36.28 12.21 34.83
CA LEU A 617 36.14 13.41 35.65
C LEU A 617 34.96 13.19 36.63
N LEU A 618 35.33 13.20 37.90
CA LEU A 618 34.50 13.11 39.10
C LEU A 618 33.95 14.49 39.49
N PHE A 619 32.98 14.44 40.42
CA PHE A 619 32.39 15.48 41.28
C PHE A 619 31.03 16.07 40.84
N PRO A 620 30.18 16.52 41.80
CA PRO A 620 29.76 15.86 43.03
C PRO A 620 28.22 15.79 43.15
N SER A 621 27.74 15.02 44.13
CA SER A 621 26.33 14.90 44.52
C SER A 621 25.74 16.24 44.98
N VAL A 622 24.63 16.65 44.36
CA VAL A 622 23.73 17.68 44.90
C VAL A 622 22.34 17.07 45.05
N GLN A 623 21.93 16.84 46.30
CA GLN A 623 20.53 16.68 46.66
C GLN A 623 19.88 18.08 46.70
N SER A 624 18.80 18.29 45.96
CA SER A 624 17.60 18.99 46.47
C SER A 624 16.44 18.93 45.47
N SER A 625 15.39 18.25 45.91
CA SER A 625 13.97 18.58 45.77
C SER A 625 13.50 19.51 44.63
N SER A 626 12.70 18.98 43.71
CA SER A 626 11.41 19.59 43.32
C SER A 626 10.50 18.58 42.60
N ASN A 627 9.50 18.11 43.36
CA ASN A 627 8.35 17.34 42.90
C ASN A 627 7.43 18.22 42.06
N ILE A 628 7.64 18.36 40.74
CA ILE A 628 6.63 18.92 39.82
C ILE A 628 6.76 18.28 38.44
N LEU A 629 6.65 16.95 38.31
CA LEU A 629 6.45 16.25 37.02
C LEU A 629 6.08 14.77 37.19
N GLY A 630 6.39 14.16 38.35
CA GLY A 630 6.13 12.74 38.60
C GLY A 630 4.65 12.33 38.64
N ASN A 631 3.73 13.23 39.01
CA ASN A 631 2.31 12.88 39.12
C ASN A 631 1.50 13.14 37.83
N ASP A 632 2.04 13.90 36.87
CA ASP A 632 1.28 14.34 35.68
C ASP A 632 1.55 13.51 34.42
N LEU A 633 2.54 12.60 34.49
CA LEU A 633 2.85 11.55 33.50
C LEU A 633 2.54 10.14 34.02
N ALA A 634 2.07 10.02 35.28
CA ALA A 634 1.44 8.82 35.77
C ALA A 634 0.10 8.66 35.05
N LEU A 635 0.08 7.82 34.02
CA LEU A 635 -1.14 7.25 33.48
C LEU A 635 -1.90 6.65 34.66
N SER A 636 -2.99 7.30 35.07
CA SER A 636 -3.87 6.79 36.11
C SER A 636 -4.41 5.44 35.65
N ASP A 637 -3.89 4.38 36.25
CA ASP A 637 -4.53 3.07 36.29
C ASP A 637 -5.73 3.19 37.24
N SER A 638 -6.90 3.49 36.69
CA SER A 638 -8.18 3.31 37.37
C SER A 638 -9.31 3.17 36.34
N ASP A 639 -9.30 2.05 35.61
CA ASP A 639 -10.55 1.46 35.13
C ASP A 639 -10.94 0.40 36.17
N SER A 640 -11.83 0.81 37.08
CA SER A 640 -12.64 -0.09 37.89
C SER A 640 -14.07 -0.01 37.37
N ASP A 641 -14.55 -1.18 36.97
CA ASP A 641 -15.90 -1.59 36.51
C ASP A 641 -16.29 -1.33 35.05
#